data_AF-A0A3R9QEL0-F1
#
_entry.id   AF-A0A3R9QEL0-F1
#
_cell.length_a   1.000
_cell.length_b   1.000
_cell.length_c   1.000
_cell.angle_alpha   90.00
_cell.angle_beta   90.00
_cell.angle_gamma   90.00
#
_symmetry.space_group_name_H-M   'P 1'
#
loop_
_entity.id
_entity.type
_entity.pdbx_description
1 polymer ?
#
loop_
_entity_poly.entity_id
_entity_poly.type
_entity_poly.pdbx_seq_one_letter_code
_entity_poly.pdbx_strand_id
1 'polypeptide(L)'
;MQAAASIALLLMSVSTQPGMAQQTTPQTQTSPTAPAPPQAVATDTTGTPGLPQAPAPTPTQPLFLRDTPIDYTQPKSHFWNPIAPYTATDVPAPMLQNTPRLDSLLRDGKIYLSLSDAVTLALENNYDIAIARINLDIADTDILRTRAGGTIRGVSTGLVTNTIGGTTQTITSGGGPGGTSSGAGGGASGASGIVLSTNGGGPLPESLDPILTGTLQYEAANTPQSTTFITGTNTLNQNTGTYNFGYQQGFLTGTLFNVTFNNSRTTTNSFRSNYSPQLNTIFQAKVSQHLLQGFGLALNRRLIVQAKNNRQITDSSFRQQLLFTVTQVESIYWGLVSAYEDEQAKERALTQSTQLSADNRKQLEIGTLAPLDVVNSDSAVATDKQALVASQTNLEYQQLLMKQAIARNLNDPQLSNAPVIPTDRVALNRLPEEDLPVEDLVKQAYSNNPQIEQAVLNMSNNQITIKAFKNGLLPTVDAYAFYGGSGLGGAQNPALQCTDSTGTSIIPCPPNVVQHTGYGDVFTNAFNNSFPDKGVGVSINIPLRNRVAQADQARSQMEYRQSQMRLQQLYTQIRIQVINGQFALTNDRAQVQAAQAARDFAAQSLDAEEKKYKLGASTTALVLQQQRNLAAADNNLISATAAYAKDRVALGQLLSNILDKYGIDIKQAATGNITQSAVVPGLTTPKAPEAPKPLSSTPTPPQQ
;
A
#
# COMPACT_ATOMS: atom_id res chain seq x y z
N MET A 1 -53.59 -39.11 15.51
CA MET A 1 -53.50 -39.65 14.13
C MET A 1 -52.08 -39.36 13.65
N GLN A 2 -51.19 -40.33 13.85
CA GLN A 2 -50.57 -41.16 12.80
C GLN A 2 -49.66 -40.31 11.88
N ALA A 3 -48.33 -40.29 12.09
CA ALA A 3 -47.32 -41.35 11.89
C ALA A 3 -46.81 -41.47 10.44
N ALA A 4 -45.48 -41.29 10.26
CA ALA A 4 -44.56 -42.03 9.37
C ALA A 4 -43.20 -41.29 9.37
N ALA A 5 -42.12 -41.78 10.02
CA ALA A 5 -41.18 -42.83 9.58
C ALA A 5 -40.28 -42.34 8.41
N SER A 6 -38.95 -42.53 8.33
CA SER A 6 -38.05 -43.53 8.93
C SER A 6 -36.58 -43.31 8.50
N ILE A 7 -35.63 -43.63 9.40
CA ILE A 7 -34.41 -44.47 9.26
C ILE A 7 -33.38 -44.18 8.15
N ALA A 8 -32.13 -43.91 8.57
CA ALA A 8 -30.91 -44.59 8.06
C ALA A 8 -29.68 -44.23 8.93
N LEU A 9 -29.22 -45.17 9.76
CA LEU A 9 -27.98 -45.09 10.53
C LEU A 9 -27.10 -46.25 10.05
N LEU A 10 -26.01 -45.92 9.37
CA LEU A 10 -25.04 -46.88 8.82
C LEU A 10 -23.64 -46.48 9.28
N LEU A 11 -23.00 -47.44 9.96
CA LEU A 11 -21.65 -47.46 10.49
C LEU A 11 -20.59 -47.27 9.39
N MET A 12 -19.50 -46.54 9.66
CA MET A 12 -18.11 -46.95 9.35
C MET A 12 -17.07 -46.11 10.15
N SER A 13 -16.36 -46.84 11.00
CA SER A 13 -14.96 -46.72 11.47
C SER A 13 -14.04 -45.60 10.93
N VAL A 14 -13.38 -44.86 11.84
CA VAL A 14 -11.99 -44.40 11.68
C VAL A 14 -11.22 -44.64 12.99
N SER A 15 -10.14 -45.40 12.87
CA SER A 15 -9.16 -45.80 13.87
C SER A 15 -8.23 -44.66 14.27
N THR A 16 -8.04 -44.43 15.57
CA THR A 16 -6.99 -43.59 16.16
C THR A 16 -5.88 -44.46 16.74
N GLN A 17 -4.65 -44.33 16.25
CA GLN A 17 -3.43 -44.84 16.90
C GLN A 17 -2.81 -43.76 17.81
N PRO A 18 -2.33 -44.09 19.02
CA PRO A 18 -1.41 -43.24 19.78
C PRO A 18 0.05 -43.66 19.55
N GLY A 19 0.89 -42.69 19.15
CA GLY A 19 2.33 -42.84 19.01
C GLY A 19 3.05 -42.83 20.36
N MET A 20 3.94 -43.80 20.55
CA MET A 20 4.73 -43.99 21.76
C MET A 20 5.84 -42.95 21.89
N ALA A 21 6.01 -42.45 23.13
CA ALA A 21 7.14 -41.64 23.55
C ALA A 21 8.36 -42.53 23.84
N GLN A 22 9.54 -42.14 23.34
CA GLN A 22 10.80 -42.79 23.64
C GLN A 22 11.65 -41.88 24.53
N GLN A 23 12.08 -42.46 25.64
CA GLN A 23 12.76 -41.85 26.78
C GLN A 23 14.28 -41.93 26.55
N THR A 24 15.00 -40.82 26.63
CA THR A 24 16.47 -40.80 26.68
C THR A 24 16.95 -40.02 27.91
N THR A 25 17.98 -40.59 28.55
CA THR A 25 18.59 -40.28 29.84
C THR A 25 19.31 -38.92 29.92
N PRO A 26 19.47 -38.33 31.12
CA PRO A 26 20.19 -37.08 31.31
C PRO A 26 21.69 -37.32 31.52
N GLN A 27 22.53 -36.61 30.76
CA GLN A 27 23.95 -36.45 31.08
C GLN A 27 24.27 -35.00 31.49
N THR A 28 25.00 -34.91 32.58
CA THR A 28 25.53 -33.74 33.28
C THR A 28 26.47 -32.91 32.42
N GLN A 29 26.20 -31.61 32.26
CA GLN A 29 27.19 -30.60 31.86
C GLN A 29 27.35 -29.56 32.98
N THR A 30 28.61 -29.38 33.38
CA THR A 30 29.09 -28.45 34.39
C THR A 30 29.06 -27.01 33.87
N SER A 31 28.49 -26.10 34.66
CA SER A 31 28.66 -24.65 34.52
C SER A 31 30.12 -24.23 34.71
N PRO A 32 30.53 -23.12 34.06
CA PRO A 32 31.16 -22.07 34.82
C PRO A 32 30.46 -20.71 34.63
N THR A 33 30.38 -20.02 35.75
CA THR A 33 29.55 -18.88 36.09
C THR A 33 30.18 -17.55 35.68
N ALA A 34 29.39 -16.66 35.09
CA ALA A 34 29.33 -15.24 35.47
C ALA A 34 27.95 -14.69 35.08
N PRO A 35 27.13 -14.18 36.02
CA PRO A 35 25.87 -13.52 35.68
C PRO A 35 26.20 -12.14 35.11
N ALA A 36 25.76 -11.87 33.88
CA ALA A 36 25.72 -10.50 33.39
C ALA A 36 24.86 -9.65 34.36
N PRO A 37 25.30 -8.42 34.71
CA PRO A 37 24.54 -7.57 35.63
C PRO A 37 23.14 -7.30 35.05
N PRO A 38 22.08 -7.29 35.88
CA PRO A 38 20.73 -7.03 35.42
C PRO A 38 20.68 -5.64 34.79
N GLN A 39 20.47 -5.58 33.48
CA GLN A 39 20.18 -4.32 32.81
C GLN A 39 18.85 -3.78 33.35
N ALA A 40 18.88 -2.51 33.77
CA ALA A 40 17.71 -1.80 34.23
C ALA A 40 16.65 -1.82 33.12
N VAL A 41 15.49 -2.38 33.41
CA VAL A 41 14.30 -2.31 32.56
C VAL A 41 13.95 -0.84 32.41
N ALA A 42 14.10 -0.31 31.20
CA ALA A 42 13.74 1.05 30.86
C ALA A 42 12.25 1.32 31.15
N THR A 43 11.96 2.57 31.49
CA THR A 43 10.67 3.07 31.97
C THR A 43 9.48 2.78 31.04
N ASP A 44 8.43 2.24 31.66
CA ASP A 44 7.12 1.91 31.10
C ASP A 44 6.38 3.14 30.53
N THR A 45 6.01 3.10 29.26
CA THR A 45 5.08 4.08 28.63
C THR A 45 3.81 3.43 28.08
N THR A 46 3.58 2.14 28.35
CA THR A 46 2.39 1.40 27.83
C THR A 46 1.54 0.73 28.91
N GLY A 47 1.98 0.70 30.17
CA GLY A 47 1.22 0.22 31.31
C GLY A 47 1.01 -1.29 31.40
N THR A 48 1.78 -2.12 30.68
CA THR A 48 1.65 -3.60 30.74
C THR A 48 3.01 -4.33 30.82
N PRO A 49 3.26 -5.14 31.88
CA PRO A 49 4.53 -5.88 32.05
C PRO A 49 4.70 -7.03 31.03
N GLY A 50 5.92 -7.26 30.55
CA GLY A 50 6.34 -8.50 29.87
C GLY A 50 6.64 -8.43 28.38
N LEU A 51 6.53 -7.26 27.74
CA LEU A 51 6.93 -7.05 26.35
C LEU A 51 8.26 -6.27 26.31
N PRO A 52 9.28 -6.72 25.55
CA PRO A 52 10.49 -5.92 25.36
C PRO A 52 10.12 -4.56 24.76
N GLN A 53 10.60 -3.49 25.39
CA GLN A 53 10.37 -2.13 24.93
C GLN A 53 11.19 -1.88 23.66
N ALA A 54 10.56 -2.03 22.51
CA ALA A 54 11.14 -1.52 21.28
C ALA A 54 10.97 0.01 21.24
N PRO A 55 12.00 0.76 20.80
CA PRO A 55 11.89 2.20 20.63
C PRO A 55 10.72 2.55 19.72
N ALA A 56 10.04 3.67 20.00
CA ALA A 56 8.98 4.15 19.12
C ALA A 56 9.55 4.36 17.71
N PRO A 57 8.84 3.90 16.65
CA PRO A 57 9.31 4.07 15.29
C PRO A 57 9.43 5.57 14.97
N THR A 58 10.47 5.93 14.22
CA THR A 58 10.59 7.28 13.67
C THR A 58 9.55 7.43 12.57
N PRO A 59 8.63 8.40 12.67
CA PRO A 59 7.62 8.57 11.64
C PRO A 59 8.27 8.99 10.33
N THR A 60 7.74 8.48 9.21
CA THR A 60 8.18 8.89 7.88
C THR A 60 7.87 10.37 7.71
N GLN A 61 8.92 11.17 7.48
CA GLN A 61 8.81 12.63 7.33
C GLN A 61 9.30 13.08 5.94
N PRO A 62 8.74 14.18 5.40
CA PRO A 62 7.64 15.00 5.96
C PRO A 62 6.27 14.34 5.81
N LEU A 63 5.33 14.75 6.66
CA LEU A 63 3.90 14.51 6.45
C LEU A 63 3.49 15.25 5.17
N PHE A 64 2.87 14.56 4.21
CA PHE A 64 2.66 15.01 2.82
C PHE A 64 3.95 15.02 1.98
N LEU A 65 4.33 13.83 1.50
CA LEU A 65 5.55 13.63 0.70
C LEU A 65 5.53 14.32 -0.69
N ARG A 66 4.36 14.77 -1.16
CA ARG A 66 4.16 15.27 -2.52
C ARG A 66 3.35 16.57 -2.51
N ASP A 67 3.96 17.65 -3.00
CA ASP A 67 3.22 18.86 -3.37
C ASP A 67 2.71 18.68 -4.81
N THR A 68 1.44 18.28 -4.94
CA THR A 68 0.75 18.27 -6.24
C THR A 68 0.23 19.67 -6.57
N PRO A 69 0.10 20.03 -7.87
CA PRO A 69 -0.54 21.28 -8.27
C PRO A 69 -1.99 21.41 -7.75
N ILE A 70 -2.63 20.27 -7.49
CA ILE A 70 -3.98 20.16 -6.94
C ILE A 70 -3.87 19.53 -5.55
N ASP A 71 -4.25 20.26 -4.50
CA ASP A 71 -4.38 19.72 -3.14
C ASP A 71 -5.71 18.96 -3.00
N TYR A 72 -5.65 17.62 -3.03
CA TYR A 72 -6.81 16.76 -2.90
C TYR A 72 -7.37 16.67 -1.48
N THR A 73 -6.69 17.24 -0.48
CA THR A 73 -7.23 17.34 0.89
C THR A 73 -8.24 18.48 1.06
N GLN A 74 -8.30 19.39 0.08
CA GLN A 74 -9.17 20.56 0.08
C GLN A 74 -10.22 20.46 -1.03
N PRO A 75 -11.46 20.95 -0.79
CA PRO A 75 -12.46 21.04 -1.84
C PRO A 75 -12.08 22.15 -2.83
N LYS A 76 -12.67 22.10 -4.04
CA LYS A 76 -12.62 23.25 -4.95
C LYS A 76 -13.20 24.47 -4.27
N SER A 77 -12.49 25.59 -4.34
CA SER A 77 -12.96 26.85 -3.76
C SER A 77 -14.27 27.25 -4.40
N HIS A 78 -15.31 27.41 -3.57
CA HIS A 78 -16.59 28.01 -3.96
C HIS A 78 -16.52 29.56 -3.97
N PHE A 79 -15.42 30.14 -3.46
CA PHE A 79 -15.19 31.57 -3.44
C PHE A 79 -14.80 32.04 -4.85
N TRP A 80 -15.49 33.06 -5.38
CA TRP A 80 -15.48 33.54 -6.78
C TRP A 80 -16.10 32.64 -7.84
N ASN A 81 -16.24 31.33 -7.59
CA ASN A 81 -16.91 30.41 -8.51
C ASN A 81 -17.82 29.43 -7.76
N PRO A 82 -19.12 29.75 -7.55
CA PRO A 82 -20.02 28.92 -6.76
C PRO A 82 -20.36 27.59 -7.43
N ILE A 83 -20.16 27.46 -8.75
CA ILE A 83 -20.38 26.21 -9.48
C ILE A 83 -19.16 25.28 -9.46
N ALA A 84 -17.99 25.77 -9.03
CA ALA A 84 -16.75 24.98 -9.04
C ALA A 84 -16.84 23.64 -8.28
N PRO A 85 -17.47 23.54 -7.09
CA PRO A 85 -17.63 22.26 -6.39
C PRO A 85 -18.43 21.21 -7.17
N TYR A 86 -19.24 21.62 -8.15
CA TYR A 86 -20.06 20.74 -8.98
C TYR A 86 -19.39 20.36 -10.30
N THR A 87 -18.12 20.72 -10.49
CA THR A 87 -17.35 20.38 -11.69
C THR A 87 -16.44 19.18 -11.43
N ALA A 88 -16.29 18.30 -12.42
CA ALA A 88 -15.37 17.17 -12.35
C ALA A 88 -13.91 17.63 -12.16
N THR A 89 -13.12 16.86 -11.44
CA THR A 89 -11.67 17.08 -11.30
C THR A 89 -10.95 16.10 -12.20
N ASP A 90 -10.25 16.61 -13.21
CA ASP A 90 -9.44 15.78 -14.11
C ASP A 90 -8.08 15.50 -13.45
N VAL A 91 -7.74 14.21 -13.37
CA VAL A 91 -6.42 13.76 -12.91
C VAL A 91 -5.54 13.57 -14.14
N PRO A 92 -4.30 14.11 -14.16
CA PRO A 92 -3.42 13.94 -15.32
C PRO A 92 -3.16 12.47 -15.62
N ALA A 93 -3.19 12.11 -16.91
CA ALA A 93 -2.89 10.75 -17.34
C ALA A 93 -1.45 10.35 -16.94
N PRO A 94 -1.21 9.08 -16.57
CA PRO A 94 0.12 8.62 -16.22
C PRO A 94 1.05 8.68 -17.45
N MET A 95 2.30 9.10 -17.24
CA MET A 95 3.30 9.07 -18.29
C MET A 95 3.69 7.63 -18.60
N LEU A 96 3.41 7.13 -19.80
CA LEU A 96 3.73 5.76 -20.24
C LEU A 96 5.05 5.65 -21.03
N GLN A 97 5.72 6.79 -21.26
CA GLN A 97 6.99 6.85 -21.97
C GLN A 97 8.17 6.81 -20.99
N ASN A 98 9.34 6.41 -21.48
CA ASN A 98 10.58 6.44 -20.72
C ASN A 98 11.03 7.89 -20.46
N THR A 99 11.78 8.11 -19.38
CA THR A 99 12.47 9.38 -19.17
C THR A 99 13.59 9.59 -20.19
N PRO A 100 13.88 10.84 -20.62
CA PRO A 100 14.96 11.15 -21.56
C PRO A 100 16.36 10.72 -21.07
N ARG A 101 16.51 10.47 -19.77
CA ARG A 101 17.75 9.97 -19.16
C ARG A 101 18.14 8.60 -19.71
N LEU A 102 17.17 7.73 -20.03
CA LEU A 102 17.45 6.43 -20.62
C LEU A 102 18.15 6.57 -21.99
N ASP A 103 17.68 7.48 -22.83
CA ASP A 103 18.24 7.72 -24.16
C ASP A 103 19.67 8.30 -24.08
N SER A 104 19.97 9.08 -23.04
CA SER A 104 21.31 9.65 -22.83
C SER A 104 22.40 8.62 -22.50
N LEU A 105 22.00 7.42 -22.04
CA LEU A 105 22.90 6.32 -21.70
C LEU A 105 23.15 5.37 -22.89
N LEU A 106 22.38 5.52 -23.97
CA LEU A 106 22.58 4.80 -25.22
C LEU A 106 23.75 5.43 -25.99
N ARG A 107 24.86 4.72 -26.11
CA ARG A 107 26.03 5.13 -26.90
C ARG A 107 26.46 3.99 -27.81
N ASP A 108 26.62 4.27 -29.10
CA ASP A 108 27.03 3.29 -30.11
C ASP A 108 26.13 2.03 -30.15
N GLY A 109 24.82 2.20 -29.89
CA GLY A 109 23.86 1.09 -29.84
C GLY A 109 23.97 0.20 -28.59
N LYS A 110 24.72 0.61 -27.57
CA LYS A 110 24.91 -0.09 -26.30
C LYS A 110 24.47 0.79 -25.13
N ILE A 111 23.94 0.19 -24.08
CA ILE A 111 23.53 0.90 -22.86
C ILE A 111 24.65 0.71 -21.83
N TYR A 112 25.39 1.78 -21.54
CA TYR A 112 26.38 1.78 -20.46
C TYR A 112 25.68 2.17 -19.16
N LEU A 113 25.62 1.23 -18.23
CA LEU A 113 24.80 1.37 -17.03
C LEU A 113 25.66 1.28 -15.77
N SER A 114 25.68 2.35 -15.00
CA SER A 114 26.16 2.34 -13.61
C SER A 114 25.04 1.88 -12.67
N LEU A 115 25.39 1.40 -11.48
CA LEU A 115 24.39 1.06 -10.46
C LEU A 115 23.59 2.29 -10.03
N SER A 116 24.26 3.44 -9.92
CA SER A 116 23.60 4.72 -9.64
C SER A 116 22.57 5.11 -10.70
N ASP A 117 22.89 4.91 -11.97
CA ASP A 117 21.98 5.18 -13.08
C ASP A 117 20.83 4.18 -13.11
N ALA A 118 21.10 2.90 -12.84
CA ALA A 118 20.08 1.85 -12.76
C ALA A 118 19.04 2.16 -11.68
N VAL A 119 19.49 2.51 -10.47
CA VAL A 119 18.60 2.89 -9.36
C VAL A 119 17.81 4.15 -9.72
N THR A 120 18.46 5.17 -10.28
CA THR A 120 17.79 6.42 -10.64
C THR A 120 16.73 6.22 -11.72
N LEU A 121 17.06 5.47 -12.79
CA LEU A 121 16.12 5.12 -13.85
C LEU A 121 14.95 4.29 -13.31
N ALA A 122 15.21 3.33 -12.43
CA ALA A 122 14.14 2.55 -11.82
C ALA A 122 13.21 3.43 -10.99
N LEU A 123 13.74 4.36 -10.20
CA LEU A 123 12.91 5.30 -9.44
C LEU A 123 12.05 6.21 -10.33
N GLU A 124 12.50 6.54 -11.54
CA GLU A 124 11.75 7.36 -12.51
C GLU A 124 10.71 6.55 -13.31
N ASN A 125 11.14 5.41 -13.88
CA ASN A 125 10.42 4.67 -14.90
C ASN A 125 9.60 3.49 -14.35
N ASN A 126 9.90 2.98 -13.16
CA ASN A 126 9.18 1.82 -12.61
C ASN A 126 7.68 2.11 -12.40
N TYR A 127 6.84 1.15 -12.80
CA TYR A 127 5.38 1.28 -12.70
C TYR A 127 4.87 1.15 -11.26
N ASP A 128 5.47 0.30 -10.43
CA ASP A 128 5.04 0.10 -9.04
C ASP A 128 5.20 1.39 -8.23
N ILE A 129 6.32 2.11 -8.43
CA ILE A 129 6.54 3.43 -7.82
C ILE A 129 5.53 4.44 -8.36
N ALA A 130 5.27 4.45 -9.67
CA ALA A 130 4.28 5.36 -10.26
C ALA A 130 2.85 5.11 -9.73
N ILE A 131 2.45 3.85 -9.56
CA ILE A 131 1.18 3.47 -8.93
C ILE A 131 1.16 3.89 -7.45
N ALA A 132 2.25 3.65 -6.73
CA ALA A 132 2.36 4.04 -5.32
C ALA A 132 2.30 5.57 -5.13
N ARG A 133 2.76 6.38 -6.10
CA ARG A 133 2.55 7.84 -6.10
C ARG A 133 1.08 8.23 -6.20
N ILE A 134 0.29 7.52 -7.01
CA ILE A 134 -1.16 7.76 -7.13
C ILE A 134 -1.86 7.41 -5.81
N ASN A 135 -1.42 6.35 -5.11
CA ASN A 135 -1.98 5.98 -3.81
C ASN A 135 -1.84 7.10 -2.76
N LEU A 136 -0.77 7.92 -2.83
CA LEU A 136 -0.62 9.11 -1.98
C LEU A 136 -1.77 10.11 -2.20
N ASP A 137 -2.07 10.41 -3.47
CA ASP A 137 -3.15 11.34 -3.85
C ASP A 137 -4.53 10.75 -3.47
N ILE A 138 -4.74 9.44 -3.65
CA ILE A 138 -5.98 8.75 -3.24
C ILE A 138 -6.18 8.87 -1.72
N ALA A 139 -5.12 8.71 -0.92
CA ALA A 139 -5.20 8.84 0.53
C ALA A 139 -5.62 10.27 0.96
N ASP A 140 -5.21 11.29 0.22
CA ASP A 140 -5.62 12.67 0.44
C ASP A 140 -7.13 12.89 0.20
N THR A 141 -7.73 12.17 -0.77
CA THR A 141 -9.18 12.24 -1.01
C THR A 141 -10.01 11.69 0.16
N ASP A 142 -9.49 10.71 0.91
CA ASP A 142 -10.15 10.18 2.11
C ASP A 142 -10.15 11.22 3.26
N ILE A 143 -9.13 12.09 3.33
CA ILE A 143 -9.12 13.23 4.28
C ILE A 143 -10.23 14.22 3.92
N LEU A 144 -10.39 14.57 2.63
CA LEU A 144 -11.46 15.45 2.18
C LEU A 144 -12.84 14.84 2.46
N ARG A 145 -13.02 13.56 2.15
CA ARG A 145 -14.28 12.84 2.39
C ARG A 145 -14.67 12.81 3.86
N THR A 146 -13.72 12.58 4.75
CA THR A 146 -13.98 12.53 6.19
C THR A 146 -14.22 13.92 6.80
N ARG A 147 -13.70 14.99 6.20
CA ARG A 147 -14.04 16.38 6.58
C ARG A 147 -15.51 16.72 6.29
N ALA A 148 -16.11 16.09 5.28
CA ALA A 148 -17.54 16.21 4.97
C ALA A 148 -18.45 15.34 5.87
N GLY A 149 -17.87 14.52 6.77
CA GLY A 149 -18.61 13.52 7.55
C GLY A 149 -18.80 12.17 6.84
N GLY A 150 -18.15 11.96 5.68
CA GLY A 150 -18.15 10.68 4.98
C GLY A 150 -17.26 9.62 5.65
N THR A 151 -17.45 8.35 5.26
CA THR A 151 -16.58 7.25 5.71
C THR A 151 -15.21 7.29 5.03
N ILE A 152 -14.26 6.48 5.49
CA ILE A 152 -13.00 6.20 4.76
C ILE A 152 -13.25 5.11 3.70
N ARG A 153 -12.64 5.21 2.51
CA ARG A 153 -12.67 4.13 1.50
C ARG A 153 -11.45 3.23 1.61
N GLY A 154 -10.37 3.71 2.22
CA GLY A 154 -9.12 2.98 2.33
C GLY A 154 -8.29 3.09 1.04
N VAL A 155 -7.00 2.78 1.17
CA VAL A 155 -6.02 2.79 0.08
C VAL A 155 -5.27 1.48 0.12
N SER A 156 -4.87 0.98 -1.05
CA SER A 156 -4.01 -0.20 -1.11
C SER A 156 -2.60 0.17 -0.63
N THR A 157 -2.19 -0.41 0.50
CA THR A 157 -0.86 -0.22 1.10
C THR A 157 0.00 -1.50 1.03
N GLY A 158 -0.47 -2.52 0.31
CA GLY A 158 0.28 -3.76 0.14
C GLY A 158 1.49 -3.58 -0.78
N LEU A 159 2.59 -4.23 -0.43
CA LEU A 159 3.81 -4.22 -1.24
C LEU A 159 3.58 -4.99 -2.55
N VAL A 160 4.00 -4.41 -3.68
CA VAL A 160 3.97 -5.05 -4.99
C VAL A 160 5.31 -5.75 -5.23
N THR A 161 5.30 -7.09 -5.30
CA THR A 161 6.53 -7.90 -5.34
C THR A 161 6.81 -8.59 -6.67
N ASN A 162 5.81 -8.73 -7.55
CA ASN A 162 5.87 -9.65 -8.70
C ASN A 162 5.86 -8.94 -10.08
N THR A 163 6.15 -7.64 -10.14
CA THR A 163 6.10 -6.87 -11.40
C THR A 163 7.35 -7.09 -12.28
N ILE A 164 8.49 -7.41 -11.68
CA ILE A 164 9.77 -7.60 -12.39
C ILE A 164 10.12 -9.09 -12.41
N GLY A 165 9.58 -9.83 -13.40
CA GLY A 165 10.04 -11.08 -14.04
C GLY A 165 10.74 -12.23 -13.28
N GLY A 166 10.97 -12.15 -11.98
CA GLY A 166 11.91 -12.99 -11.24
C GLY A 166 11.32 -14.27 -10.64
N THR A 167 10.07 -14.62 -10.93
CA THR A 167 9.45 -15.83 -10.38
C THR A 167 8.85 -16.71 -11.48
N THR A 168 9.39 -17.92 -11.61
CA THR A 168 8.86 -19.08 -12.36
C THR A 168 7.55 -19.63 -11.77
N GLN A 169 6.88 -18.88 -10.89
CA GLN A 169 5.66 -19.34 -10.23
C GLN A 169 4.46 -19.11 -11.15
N THR A 170 3.97 -20.21 -11.69
CA THR A 170 2.63 -20.35 -12.27
C THR A 170 1.59 -19.65 -11.40
N ILE A 171 0.78 -18.81 -12.05
CA ILE A 171 -0.42 -18.12 -11.56
C ILE A 171 -1.25 -19.06 -10.66
N THR A 172 -1.04 -19.05 -9.34
CA THR A 172 -1.77 -19.92 -8.39
C THR A 172 -2.22 -19.24 -7.11
N SER A 173 -2.10 -17.91 -7.00
CA SER A 173 -2.95 -17.15 -6.07
C SER A 173 -3.29 -15.81 -6.71
N GLY A 174 -4.52 -15.33 -6.53
CA GLY A 174 -5.16 -14.26 -7.30
C GLY A 174 -4.52 -12.87 -7.20
N GLY A 175 -3.31 -12.72 -7.75
CA GLY A 175 -2.67 -11.45 -8.04
C GLY A 175 -1.94 -11.60 -9.37
N GLY A 176 -2.46 -10.96 -10.42
CA GLY A 176 -1.71 -10.80 -11.66
C GLY A 176 -0.45 -9.95 -11.46
N PRO A 177 0.33 -9.68 -12.53
CA PRO A 177 1.38 -8.67 -12.50
C PRO A 177 0.83 -7.35 -11.93
N GLY A 178 1.50 -6.78 -10.91
CA GLY A 178 1.00 -5.62 -10.15
C GLY A 178 0.07 -5.96 -8.96
N GLY A 179 -0.16 -7.23 -8.66
CA GLY A 179 -0.89 -7.66 -7.46
C GLY A 179 -0.11 -7.34 -6.19
N THR A 180 -0.73 -6.64 -5.26
CA THR A 180 -0.16 -6.44 -3.92
C THR A 180 -0.17 -7.76 -3.14
N SER A 181 0.77 -7.95 -2.22
CA SER A 181 0.62 -8.99 -1.19
C SER A 181 -0.72 -8.85 -0.47
N SER A 182 -1.24 -9.92 0.14
CA SER A 182 -2.49 -9.94 0.93
C SER A 182 -2.36 -9.12 2.22
N GLY A 183 -2.09 -7.82 2.08
CA GLY A 183 -2.08 -6.81 3.13
C GLY A 183 -3.46 -6.15 3.27
N ALA A 184 -3.67 -5.50 4.42
CA ALA A 184 -4.94 -5.04 4.98
C ALA A 184 -5.84 -4.11 4.12
N GLY A 185 -5.46 -3.80 2.87
CA GLY A 185 -6.27 -3.05 1.91
C GLY A 185 -6.87 -3.90 0.77
N GLY A 186 -6.39 -5.13 0.57
CA GLY A 186 -7.01 -6.08 -0.35
C GLY A 186 -8.08 -6.87 0.39
N GLY A 187 -9.33 -6.84 -0.09
CA GLY A 187 -10.42 -7.62 0.48
C GLY A 187 -10.07 -9.11 0.52
N ALA A 188 -9.52 -9.57 1.65
CA ALA A 188 -9.38 -10.98 1.94
C ALA A 188 -10.79 -11.54 2.08
N SER A 189 -11.27 -12.19 1.02
CA SER A 189 -12.51 -12.96 1.08
C SER A 189 -12.23 -14.17 1.96
N GLY A 190 -12.77 -14.15 3.18
CA GLY A 190 -12.87 -15.36 3.99
C GLY A 190 -13.80 -16.36 3.30
N ALA A 191 -13.88 -17.58 3.85
CA ALA A 191 -14.66 -18.69 3.31
C ALA A 191 -16.18 -18.43 3.12
N SER A 192 -16.67 -17.22 3.42
CA SER A 192 -18.06 -16.80 3.18
C SER A 192 -18.25 -15.29 2.91
N GLY A 193 -17.21 -14.53 2.53
CA GLY A 193 -17.35 -13.11 2.14
C GLY A 193 -16.18 -12.20 2.48
N ILE A 194 -16.28 -10.92 2.11
CA ILE A 194 -15.31 -9.87 2.44
C ILE A 194 -15.17 -9.81 3.97
N VAL A 195 -13.96 -10.00 4.49
CA VAL A 195 -13.68 -9.73 5.91
C VAL A 195 -13.66 -8.23 6.11
N LEU A 196 -14.82 -7.63 6.40
CA LEU A 196 -14.87 -6.24 6.84
C LEU A 196 -14.24 -6.18 8.25
N SER A 197 -13.15 -5.43 8.37
CA SER A 197 -12.60 -5.04 9.67
C SER A 197 -13.62 -4.16 10.41
N THR A 198 -13.62 -4.20 11.75
CA THR A 198 -14.41 -3.25 12.56
C THR A 198 -13.90 -1.80 12.47
N ASN A 199 -12.79 -1.56 11.77
CA ASN A 199 -12.18 -0.25 11.61
C ASN A 199 -13.11 0.75 10.90
N GLY A 200 -13.25 1.95 11.45
CA GLY A 200 -14.21 2.96 10.97
C GLY A 200 -15.66 2.75 11.43
N GLY A 201 -15.95 1.69 12.20
CA GLY A 201 -17.28 1.41 12.75
C GLY A 201 -17.70 2.33 13.91
N GLY A 202 -18.83 1.98 14.53
CA GLY A 202 -19.48 2.77 15.59
C GLY A 202 -20.50 3.79 15.05
N PRO A 203 -21.09 4.63 15.91
CA PRO A 203 -22.10 5.62 15.53
C PRO A 203 -21.55 6.58 14.48
N LEU A 204 -22.18 6.67 13.30
CA LEU A 204 -21.71 7.53 12.22
C LEU A 204 -21.82 9.00 12.62
N PRO A 205 -20.80 9.85 12.33
CA PRO A 205 -20.94 11.28 12.46
C PRO A 205 -22.03 11.82 11.54
N GLU A 206 -22.64 12.93 11.94
CA GLU A 206 -23.55 13.69 11.08
C GLU A 206 -22.80 14.28 9.87
N SER A 207 -23.52 14.50 8.75
CA SER A 207 -22.96 15.17 7.57
C SER A 207 -22.51 16.58 7.94
N LEU A 208 -21.22 16.85 7.83
CA LEU A 208 -20.64 18.16 8.18
C LEU A 208 -20.85 19.19 7.08
N ASP A 209 -21.04 18.72 5.84
CA ASP A 209 -21.34 19.56 4.70
C ASP A 209 -22.82 20.00 4.72
N PRO A 210 -23.09 21.28 4.42
CA PRO A 210 -24.45 21.79 4.33
C PRO A 210 -25.16 21.26 3.09
N ILE A 211 -26.37 20.76 3.28
CA ILE A 211 -27.23 20.24 2.21
C ILE A 211 -28.42 21.18 2.05
N LEU A 212 -28.61 21.69 0.84
CA LEU A 212 -29.81 22.40 0.43
C LEU A 212 -30.69 21.46 -0.40
N THR A 213 -31.94 21.25 0.03
CA THR A 213 -32.95 20.48 -0.69
C THR A 213 -34.04 21.40 -1.22
N GLY A 214 -34.57 21.06 -2.39
CA GLY A 214 -35.66 21.77 -3.03
C GLY A 214 -36.59 20.78 -3.72
N THR A 215 -37.88 20.83 -3.40
CA THR A 215 -38.91 20.00 -4.01
C THR A 215 -39.96 20.90 -4.63
N LEU A 216 -40.06 20.85 -5.96
CA LEU A 216 -41.09 21.52 -6.73
C LEU A 216 -41.99 20.43 -7.34
N GLN A 217 -43.24 20.35 -6.90
CA GLN A 217 -44.19 19.36 -7.39
C GLN A 217 -45.47 20.04 -7.82
N TYR A 218 -46.06 19.57 -8.91
CA TYR A 218 -47.44 19.87 -9.26
C TYR A 218 -48.17 18.55 -9.46
N GLU A 219 -49.27 18.39 -8.76
CA GLU A 219 -50.13 17.22 -8.83
C GLU A 219 -51.55 17.67 -9.14
N ALA A 220 -52.20 16.98 -10.08
CA ALA A 220 -53.61 17.14 -10.38
C ALA A 220 -54.29 15.79 -10.16
N ALA A 221 -55.13 15.71 -9.13
CA ALA A 221 -55.78 14.48 -8.72
C ALA A 221 -57.29 14.61 -8.84
N ASN A 222 -57.90 13.67 -9.56
CA ASN A 222 -59.35 13.51 -9.65
C ASN A 222 -59.74 12.22 -8.94
N THR A 223 -60.28 12.35 -7.73
CA THR A 223 -60.64 11.19 -6.89
C THR A 223 -62.16 11.10 -6.75
N PRO A 224 -62.77 9.93 -6.99
CA PRO A 224 -64.17 9.72 -6.65
C PRO A 224 -64.33 9.70 -5.13
N GLN A 225 -65.33 10.39 -4.61
CA GLN A 225 -65.60 10.47 -3.18
C GLN A 225 -66.76 9.53 -2.83
N SER A 226 -66.60 8.73 -1.77
CA SER A 226 -67.63 7.79 -1.32
C SER A 226 -68.86 8.50 -0.73
N THR A 227 -68.69 9.73 -0.23
CA THR A 227 -69.76 10.56 0.30
C THR A 227 -69.52 12.03 -0.06
N THR A 228 -70.61 12.79 -0.26
CA THR A 228 -70.56 14.24 -0.49
C THR A 228 -70.56 15.04 0.81
N PHE A 229 -70.57 14.38 1.97
CA PHE A 229 -70.63 15.08 3.26
C PHE A 229 -69.36 15.89 3.54
N ILE A 230 -68.19 15.37 3.17
CA ILE A 230 -66.88 15.97 3.47
C ILE A 230 -66.47 17.01 2.41
N THR A 231 -66.62 16.67 1.12
CA THR A 231 -66.16 17.49 -0.01
C THR A 231 -67.30 18.23 -0.72
N GLY A 232 -68.54 17.87 -0.46
CA GLY A 232 -69.69 18.38 -1.20
C GLY A 232 -69.85 17.79 -2.61
N THR A 233 -68.81 17.26 -3.22
CA THR A 233 -68.82 16.79 -4.62
C THR A 233 -68.62 15.27 -4.72
N ASN A 234 -69.22 14.64 -5.72
CA ASN A 234 -69.03 13.20 -6.01
C ASN A 234 -67.62 12.91 -6.56
N THR A 235 -67.00 13.89 -7.21
CA THR A 235 -65.62 13.84 -7.68
C THR A 235 -64.85 15.04 -7.13
N LEU A 236 -63.78 14.77 -6.40
CA LEU A 236 -62.88 15.79 -5.86
C LEU A 236 -61.76 16.00 -6.89
N ASN A 237 -61.74 17.18 -7.50
CA ASN A 237 -60.64 17.65 -8.31
C ASN A 237 -59.77 18.55 -7.43
N GLN A 238 -58.52 18.15 -7.25
CA GLN A 238 -57.55 18.86 -6.43
C GLN A 238 -56.25 19.03 -7.20
N ASN A 239 -55.83 20.27 -7.37
CA ASN A 239 -54.50 20.58 -7.89
C ASN A 239 -53.63 21.10 -6.75
N THR A 240 -52.50 20.46 -6.51
CA THR A 240 -51.56 20.79 -5.44
C THR A 240 -50.21 21.14 -6.06
N GLY A 241 -49.79 22.40 -5.90
CA GLY A 241 -48.41 22.83 -6.10
C GLY A 241 -47.66 22.79 -4.77
N THR A 242 -46.47 22.20 -4.73
CA THR A 242 -45.57 22.22 -3.57
C THR A 242 -44.25 22.88 -3.94
N TYR A 243 -43.73 23.70 -3.01
CA TYR A 243 -42.50 24.47 -3.17
C TYR A 243 -41.71 24.41 -1.85
N ASN A 244 -41.17 23.22 -1.56
CA ASN A 244 -40.49 22.97 -0.29
C ASN A 244 -38.99 23.19 -0.45
N PHE A 245 -38.39 23.87 0.52
CA PHE A 245 -36.94 24.04 0.62
C PHE A 245 -36.47 23.57 2.00
N GLY A 246 -35.28 22.99 2.05
CA GLY A 246 -34.68 22.51 3.29
C GLY A 246 -33.20 22.81 3.34
N TYR A 247 -32.69 23.12 4.52
CA TYR A 247 -31.26 23.26 4.82
C TYR A 247 -30.91 22.33 5.97
N GLN A 248 -29.87 21.53 5.84
CA GLN A 248 -29.41 20.63 6.89
C GLN A 248 -27.89 20.66 7.00
N GLN A 249 -27.36 20.73 8.23
CA GLN A 249 -25.93 20.70 8.50
C GLN A 249 -25.64 20.10 9.88
N GLY A 250 -24.67 19.18 9.93
CA GLY A 250 -24.13 18.61 11.16
C GLY A 250 -22.84 19.30 11.62
N PHE A 251 -22.52 19.14 12.90
CA PHE A 251 -21.32 19.70 13.53
C PHE A 251 -20.51 18.62 14.25
N LEU A 252 -19.19 18.85 14.42
CA LEU A 252 -18.28 17.92 15.11
C LEU A 252 -18.66 17.64 16.57
N THR A 253 -19.50 18.47 17.19
CA THR A 253 -20.05 18.26 18.53
C THR A 253 -21.11 17.16 18.58
N GLY A 254 -21.64 16.72 17.43
CA GLY A 254 -22.81 15.85 17.34
C GLY A 254 -24.13 16.66 17.33
N THR A 255 -24.05 17.96 17.04
CA THR A 255 -25.23 18.80 16.81
C THR A 255 -25.67 18.68 15.37
N LEU A 256 -26.98 18.61 15.13
CA LEU A 256 -27.61 18.69 13.82
C LEU A 256 -28.51 19.93 13.79
N PHE A 257 -28.31 20.77 12.78
CA PHE A 257 -29.17 21.91 12.48
C PHE A 257 -29.96 21.64 11.21
N ASN A 258 -31.27 21.81 11.29
CA ASN A 258 -32.19 21.57 10.20
C ASN A 258 -33.17 22.73 10.10
N VAL A 259 -33.38 23.27 8.90
CA VAL A 259 -34.36 24.31 8.61
C VAL A 259 -35.21 23.82 7.46
N THR A 260 -36.52 23.80 7.64
CA THR A 260 -37.49 23.45 6.61
C THR A 260 -38.40 24.63 6.34
N PHE A 261 -38.68 24.83 5.06
CA PHE A 261 -39.65 25.78 4.58
C PHE A 261 -40.58 25.02 3.62
N ASN A 262 -41.75 24.66 4.11
CA ASN A 262 -42.75 23.95 3.33
C ASN A 262 -43.78 24.95 2.83
N ASN A 263 -44.05 24.93 1.53
CA ASN A 263 -45.05 25.78 0.93
C ASN A 263 -45.94 24.95 0.01
N SER A 264 -47.26 25.06 0.17
CA SER A 264 -48.21 24.41 -0.72
C SER A 264 -49.32 25.36 -1.16
N ARG A 265 -49.70 25.22 -2.43
CA ARG A 265 -50.82 25.90 -3.07
C ARG A 265 -51.80 24.85 -3.57
N THR A 266 -52.96 24.77 -2.94
CA THR A 266 -53.98 23.76 -3.27
C THR A 266 -55.23 24.44 -3.80
N THR A 267 -55.66 24.11 -5.02
CA THR A 267 -56.98 24.48 -5.53
C THR A 267 -57.89 23.26 -5.51
N THR A 268 -59.14 23.45 -5.11
CA THR A 268 -60.14 22.39 -5.05
C THR A 268 -61.49 22.87 -5.58
N ASN A 269 -62.28 21.94 -6.11
CA ASN A 269 -63.69 22.14 -6.47
C ASN A 269 -64.66 21.84 -5.31
N SER A 270 -64.17 21.46 -4.13
CA SER A 270 -65.00 21.20 -2.94
C SER A 270 -65.71 22.47 -2.50
N PHE A 271 -67.04 22.46 -2.44
CA PHE A 271 -67.81 23.62 -1.99
C PHE A 271 -67.78 23.85 -0.47
N ARG A 272 -67.15 22.94 0.29
CA ARG A 272 -66.98 23.04 1.75
C ARG A 272 -65.61 23.57 2.16
N SER A 273 -64.69 23.77 1.20
CA SER A 273 -63.40 24.41 1.46
C SER A 273 -63.53 25.92 1.42
N ASN A 274 -63.13 26.62 2.49
CA ASN A 274 -63.20 28.09 2.57
C ASN A 274 -62.27 28.79 1.57
N TYR A 275 -61.13 28.17 1.25
CA TYR A 275 -60.11 28.73 0.37
C TYR A 275 -59.90 27.87 -0.89
N SER A 276 -59.78 28.52 -2.05
CA SER A 276 -59.36 27.91 -3.32
C SER A 276 -58.88 29.00 -4.28
N PRO A 277 -57.56 29.23 -4.46
CA PRO A 277 -56.45 28.47 -3.89
C PRO A 277 -56.27 28.69 -2.38
N GLN A 278 -56.03 27.60 -1.65
CA GLN A 278 -55.48 27.60 -0.30
C GLN A 278 -53.96 27.65 -0.37
N LEU A 279 -53.38 28.59 0.35
CA LEU A 279 -51.93 28.78 0.51
C LEU A 279 -51.54 28.39 1.93
N ASN A 280 -50.62 27.44 2.06
CA ASN A 280 -50.06 27.02 3.34
C ASN A 280 -48.55 27.20 3.30
N THR A 281 -48.00 27.90 4.29
CA THR A 281 -46.56 28.09 4.46
C THR A 281 -46.17 27.68 5.87
N ILE A 282 -45.19 26.81 6.01
CA ILE A 282 -44.66 26.34 7.30
C ILE A 282 -43.15 26.53 7.27
N PHE A 283 -42.65 27.35 8.17
CA PHE A 283 -41.22 27.48 8.45
C PHE A 283 -40.91 26.76 9.76
N GLN A 284 -39.83 25.99 9.82
CA GLN A 284 -39.37 25.35 11.06
C GLN A 284 -37.85 25.23 11.06
N ALA A 285 -37.19 25.82 12.04
CA ALA A 285 -35.79 25.59 12.39
C ALA A 285 -35.71 24.66 13.61
N LYS A 286 -34.96 23.57 13.50
CA LYS A 286 -34.75 22.57 14.53
C LYS A 286 -33.25 22.35 14.76
N VAL A 287 -32.84 22.40 16.02
CA VAL A 287 -31.50 22.01 16.48
C VAL A 287 -31.66 20.76 17.32
N SER A 288 -30.88 19.72 17.04
CA SER A 288 -30.80 18.51 17.88
C SER A 288 -29.36 18.21 18.27
N GLN A 289 -29.13 17.79 19.51
CA GLN A 289 -27.83 17.48 20.06
C GLN A 289 -27.88 16.10 20.70
N HIS A 290 -27.01 15.21 20.22
CA HIS A 290 -26.73 13.92 20.87
C HIS A 290 -26.06 14.17 22.23
N LEU A 291 -26.55 13.57 23.32
CA LEU A 291 -26.05 13.77 24.69
C LEU A 291 -25.19 12.61 25.21
N LEU A 292 -25.44 11.37 24.77
CA LEU A 292 -24.73 10.16 25.22
C LEU A 292 -23.99 9.47 24.05
N GLN A 293 -24.68 8.59 23.33
CA GLN A 293 -24.17 8.02 22.08
C GLN A 293 -24.09 9.12 21.03
N GLY A 294 -22.98 9.23 20.30
CA GLY A 294 -22.80 10.27 19.27
C GLY A 294 -22.23 11.60 19.78
N PHE A 295 -22.12 11.78 21.10
CA PHE A 295 -21.62 13.02 21.69
C PHE A 295 -20.08 13.12 21.67
N GLY A 296 -19.58 14.33 21.39
CA GLY A 296 -18.20 14.73 21.66
C GLY A 296 -17.30 14.77 20.43
N LEU A 297 -16.37 15.74 20.44
CA LEU A 297 -15.45 16.00 19.35
C LEU A 297 -14.57 14.78 19.01
N ALA A 298 -14.16 14.00 20.01
CA ALA A 298 -13.31 12.84 19.80
C ALA A 298 -13.98 11.74 18.94
N LEU A 299 -15.29 11.56 19.09
CA LEU A 299 -16.05 10.55 18.36
C LEU A 299 -16.34 10.99 16.93
N ASN A 300 -16.77 12.24 16.74
CA ASN A 300 -17.14 12.76 15.43
C ASN A 300 -15.91 13.12 14.57
N ARG A 301 -14.80 13.53 15.20
CA ARG A 301 -13.51 13.74 14.49
C ARG A 301 -12.76 12.43 14.21
N ARG A 302 -13.24 11.28 14.68
CA ARG A 302 -12.49 10.01 14.62
C ARG A 302 -12.09 9.63 13.20
N LEU A 303 -13.00 9.79 12.23
CA LEU A 303 -12.77 9.43 10.85
C LEU A 303 -11.71 10.34 10.21
N ILE A 304 -11.69 11.62 10.58
CA ILE A 304 -10.65 12.57 10.17
C ILE A 304 -9.28 12.15 10.73
N VAL A 305 -9.21 11.73 12.00
CA VAL A 305 -7.96 11.25 12.61
C VAL A 305 -7.52 9.93 11.97
N GLN A 306 -8.44 9.00 11.72
CA GLN A 306 -8.16 7.74 11.05
C GLN A 306 -7.70 7.96 9.61
N ALA A 307 -8.28 8.90 8.86
CA ALA A 307 -7.82 9.26 7.52
C ALA A 307 -6.40 9.84 7.55
N LYS A 308 -6.07 10.69 8.53
CA LYS A 308 -4.69 11.19 8.72
C LYS A 308 -3.70 10.07 9.06
N ASN A 309 -4.07 9.13 9.93
CA ASN A 309 -3.24 7.97 10.23
C ASN A 309 -3.09 7.07 9.00
N ASN A 310 -4.16 6.84 8.23
CA ASN A 310 -4.11 6.08 6.98
C ASN A 310 -3.19 6.76 5.96
N ARG A 311 -3.19 8.09 5.88
CA ARG A 311 -2.26 8.85 5.05
C ARG A 311 -0.79 8.61 5.44
N GLN A 312 -0.49 8.59 6.73
CA GLN A 312 0.84 8.25 7.25
C GLN A 312 1.21 6.78 6.95
N ILE A 313 0.27 5.85 7.08
CA ILE A 313 0.47 4.46 6.66
C ILE A 313 0.80 4.41 5.17
N THR A 314 0.13 5.20 4.32
CA THR A 314 0.43 5.29 2.89
C THR A 314 1.83 5.85 2.64
N ASP A 315 2.24 6.92 3.34
CA ASP A 315 3.61 7.47 3.26
C ASP A 315 4.66 6.42 3.63
N SER A 316 4.45 5.70 4.73
CA SER A 316 5.33 4.62 5.18
C SER A 316 5.35 3.44 4.20
N SER A 317 4.20 3.09 3.59
CA SER A 317 4.11 2.06 2.56
C SER A 317 4.82 2.46 1.26
N PHE A 318 4.81 3.74 0.91
CA PHE A 318 5.55 4.27 -0.23
C PHE A 318 7.06 4.16 0.02
N ARG A 319 7.53 4.54 1.21
CA ARG A 319 8.93 4.32 1.62
C ARG A 319 9.31 2.83 1.55
N GLN A 320 8.43 1.93 1.99
CA GLN A 320 8.65 0.49 1.90
C GLN A 320 8.75 -0.01 0.45
N GLN A 321 7.91 0.51 -0.46
CA GLN A 321 7.98 0.18 -1.88
C GLN A 321 9.29 0.69 -2.51
N LEU A 322 9.74 1.91 -2.15
CA LEU A 322 11.03 2.43 -2.60
C LEU A 322 12.19 1.54 -2.14
N LEU A 323 12.24 1.20 -0.84
CA LEU A 323 13.28 0.30 -0.30
C LEU A 323 13.31 -1.05 -1.04
N PHE A 324 12.13 -1.62 -1.31
CA PHE A 324 12.01 -2.89 -2.03
C PHE A 324 12.47 -2.76 -3.49
N THR A 325 11.98 -1.77 -4.24
CA THR A 325 12.33 -1.58 -5.65
C THR A 325 13.82 -1.28 -5.82
N VAL A 326 14.41 -0.43 -4.97
CA VAL A 326 15.87 -0.18 -4.99
C VAL A 326 16.61 -1.49 -4.77
N THR A 327 16.30 -2.24 -3.71
CA THR A 327 16.96 -3.52 -3.41
C THR A 327 16.83 -4.54 -4.55
N GLN A 328 15.65 -4.62 -5.18
CA GLN A 328 15.41 -5.50 -6.31
C GLN A 328 16.24 -5.13 -7.54
N VAL A 329 16.30 -3.84 -7.87
CA VAL A 329 17.11 -3.33 -9.00
C VAL A 329 18.59 -3.58 -8.77
N GLU A 330 19.08 -3.37 -7.55
CA GLU A 330 20.48 -3.67 -7.21
C GLU A 330 20.77 -5.16 -7.32
N SER A 331 19.87 -6.03 -6.85
CA SER A 331 20.02 -7.48 -6.98
C SER A 331 20.08 -7.95 -8.45
N ILE A 332 19.24 -7.36 -9.32
CA ILE A 332 19.26 -7.60 -10.77
C ILE A 332 20.57 -7.10 -11.38
N TYR A 333 21.03 -5.91 -11.00
CA TYR A 333 22.29 -5.35 -11.46
C TYR A 333 23.48 -6.23 -11.09
N TRP A 334 23.55 -6.72 -9.84
CA TRP A 334 24.62 -7.65 -9.43
C TRP A 334 24.52 -9.01 -10.14
N GLY A 335 23.31 -9.46 -10.49
CA GLY A 335 23.09 -10.59 -11.38
C GLY A 335 23.66 -10.36 -12.78
N LEU A 336 23.44 -9.17 -13.34
CA LEU A 336 23.99 -8.76 -14.64
C LEU A 336 25.52 -8.67 -14.62
N VAL A 337 26.10 -8.05 -13.58
CA VAL A 337 27.56 -7.98 -13.41
C VAL A 337 28.16 -9.39 -13.39
N SER A 338 27.57 -10.30 -12.61
CA SER A 338 28.02 -11.69 -12.52
C SER A 338 27.97 -12.42 -13.87
N ALA A 339 26.87 -12.30 -14.60
CA ALA A 339 26.73 -12.92 -15.91
C ALA A 339 27.70 -12.32 -16.95
N TYR A 340 27.96 -11.02 -16.88
CA TYR A 340 28.89 -10.34 -17.76
C TYR A 340 30.34 -10.76 -17.50
N GLU A 341 30.74 -10.92 -16.23
CA GLU A 341 32.06 -11.42 -15.88
C GLU A 341 32.27 -12.89 -16.22
N ASP A 342 31.24 -13.73 -16.08
CA ASP A 342 31.29 -15.13 -16.48
C ASP A 342 31.48 -15.27 -18.00
N GLU A 343 30.78 -14.48 -18.82
CA GLU A 343 30.98 -14.47 -20.28
C GLU A 343 32.43 -14.13 -20.64
N GLN A 344 32.98 -13.06 -20.05
CA GLN A 344 34.38 -12.65 -20.28
C GLN A 344 35.38 -13.69 -19.79
N ALA A 345 35.07 -14.45 -18.74
CA ALA A 345 35.91 -15.55 -18.28
C ALA A 345 35.87 -16.72 -19.26
N LYS A 346 34.69 -17.10 -19.78
CA LYS A 346 34.55 -18.18 -20.78
C LYS A 346 35.15 -17.82 -22.14
N GLU A 347 35.05 -16.57 -22.56
CA GLU A 347 35.68 -16.09 -23.81
C GLU A 347 37.21 -16.18 -23.74
N ARG A 348 37.80 -15.79 -22.59
CA ARG A 348 39.24 -15.96 -22.34
C ARG A 348 39.66 -17.42 -22.31
N ALA A 349 38.87 -18.28 -21.66
CA ALA A 349 39.12 -19.73 -21.63
C ALA A 349 39.11 -20.33 -23.06
N LEU A 350 38.12 -19.98 -23.88
CA LEU A 350 38.04 -20.42 -25.27
C LEU A 350 39.21 -19.92 -26.12
N THR A 351 39.62 -18.66 -25.92
CA THR A 351 40.79 -18.10 -26.61
C THR A 351 42.06 -18.88 -26.26
N GLN A 352 42.23 -19.21 -24.97
CA GLN A 352 43.38 -19.95 -24.48
C GLN A 352 43.39 -21.41 -24.98
N SER A 353 42.25 -22.11 -24.96
CA SER A 353 42.16 -23.49 -25.46
C SER A 353 42.30 -23.57 -26.99
N THR A 354 41.80 -22.56 -27.72
CA THR A 354 42.00 -22.45 -29.17
C THR A 354 43.47 -22.23 -29.52
N GLN A 355 44.16 -21.36 -28.76
CA GLN A 355 45.61 -21.16 -28.93
C GLN A 355 46.39 -22.45 -28.65
N LEU A 356 46.04 -23.16 -27.56
CA LEU A 356 46.68 -24.45 -27.22
C LEU A 356 46.46 -25.52 -28.31
N SER A 357 45.23 -25.66 -28.84
CA SER A 357 44.96 -26.58 -29.96
C SER A 357 45.75 -26.21 -31.21
N ALA A 358 45.82 -24.92 -31.55
CA ALA A 358 46.61 -24.44 -32.69
C ALA A 358 48.10 -24.76 -32.54
N ASP A 359 48.66 -24.59 -31.34
CA ASP A 359 50.05 -24.93 -31.05
C ASP A 359 50.28 -26.46 -31.07
N ASN A 360 49.34 -27.25 -30.55
CA ASN A 360 49.39 -28.71 -30.62
C ASN A 360 49.38 -29.25 -32.05
N ARG A 361 48.56 -28.67 -32.94
CA ARG A 361 48.51 -29.06 -34.36
C ARG A 361 49.84 -28.79 -35.06
N LYS A 362 50.46 -27.63 -34.80
CA LYS A 362 51.81 -27.34 -35.32
C LYS A 362 52.85 -28.33 -34.81
N GLN A 363 52.78 -28.71 -33.53
CA GLN A 363 53.69 -29.71 -32.95
C GLN A 363 53.47 -31.11 -33.53
N LEU A 364 52.24 -31.47 -33.90
CA LEU A 364 51.94 -32.73 -34.59
C LEU A 364 52.53 -32.74 -36.00
N GLU A 365 52.45 -31.64 -36.75
CA GLU A 365 53.01 -31.52 -38.11
C GLU A 365 54.54 -31.71 -38.15
N ILE A 366 55.24 -31.26 -37.10
CA ILE A 366 56.68 -31.48 -36.93
C ILE A 366 57.03 -32.81 -36.23
N GLY A 367 56.02 -33.62 -35.87
CA GLY A 367 56.19 -34.96 -35.30
C GLY A 367 56.57 -35.01 -33.82
N THR A 368 56.43 -33.91 -33.07
CA THR A 368 56.84 -33.82 -31.65
C THR A 368 55.71 -34.07 -30.65
N LEU A 369 54.46 -34.25 -31.10
CA LEU A 369 53.28 -34.46 -30.26
C LEU A 369 52.45 -35.67 -30.76
N ALA A 370 51.78 -36.38 -29.85
CA ALA A 370 50.92 -37.50 -30.20
C ALA A 370 49.57 -37.04 -30.81
N PRO A 371 49.00 -37.76 -31.79
CA PRO A 371 47.67 -37.43 -32.35
C PRO A 371 46.55 -37.35 -31.30
N LEU A 372 46.64 -38.16 -30.24
CA LEU A 372 45.69 -38.17 -29.13
C LEU A 372 45.64 -36.82 -28.38
N ASP A 373 46.77 -36.12 -28.26
CA ASP A 373 46.82 -34.84 -27.55
C ASP A 373 46.09 -33.73 -28.32
N VAL A 374 46.11 -33.79 -29.65
CA VAL A 374 45.33 -32.87 -30.50
C VAL A 374 43.83 -33.11 -30.32
N VAL A 375 43.39 -34.38 -30.29
CA VAL A 375 41.98 -34.74 -30.05
C VAL A 375 41.51 -34.26 -28.67
N ASN A 376 42.34 -34.41 -27.64
CA ASN A 376 42.05 -33.92 -26.30
C ASN A 376 41.93 -32.39 -26.25
N SER A 377 42.82 -31.65 -26.95
CA SER A 377 42.70 -30.18 -27.03
C SER A 377 41.49 -29.73 -27.85
N ASP A 378 41.14 -30.43 -28.94
CA ASP A 378 39.95 -30.11 -29.74
C ASP A 378 38.66 -30.38 -28.97
N SER A 379 38.61 -31.44 -28.14
CA SER A 379 37.50 -31.70 -27.21
C SER A 379 37.37 -30.60 -26.15
N ALA A 380 38.47 -30.05 -25.66
CA ALA A 380 38.45 -28.93 -24.72
C ALA A 380 37.87 -27.66 -25.38
N VAL A 381 38.31 -27.31 -26.59
CA VAL A 381 37.75 -26.18 -27.36
C VAL A 381 36.24 -26.33 -27.56
N ALA A 382 35.76 -27.54 -27.89
CA ALA A 382 34.33 -27.80 -28.05
C ALA A 382 33.55 -27.59 -26.72
N THR A 383 34.14 -27.99 -25.60
CA THR A 383 33.55 -27.82 -24.26
C THR A 383 33.50 -26.34 -23.85
N ASP A 384 34.58 -25.60 -24.07
CA ASP A 384 34.64 -24.16 -23.78
C ASP A 384 33.68 -23.37 -24.67
N LYS A 385 33.53 -23.77 -25.94
CA LYS A 385 32.55 -23.18 -26.86
C LYS A 385 31.12 -23.41 -26.36
N GLN A 386 30.80 -24.61 -25.89
CA GLN A 386 29.48 -24.89 -25.30
C GLN A 386 29.24 -24.05 -24.02
N ALA A 387 30.26 -23.93 -23.16
CA ALA A 387 30.18 -23.12 -21.94
C ALA A 387 29.98 -21.63 -22.25
N LEU A 388 30.66 -21.10 -23.27
CA LEU A 388 30.47 -19.72 -23.73
C LEU A 388 29.05 -19.47 -24.22
N VAL A 389 28.48 -20.37 -25.03
CA VAL A 389 27.10 -20.23 -25.52
C VAL A 389 26.08 -20.22 -24.37
N ALA A 390 26.29 -21.07 -23.36
CA ALA A 390 25.44 -21.08 -22.16
C ALA A 390 25.56 -19.77 -21.36
N SER A 391 26.78 -19.24 -21.20
CA SER A 391 27.04 -17.97 -20.53
C SER A 391 26.42 -16.78 -21.27
N GLN A 392 26.53 -16.75 -22.61
CA GLN A 392 25.89 -15.75 -23.48
C GLN A 392 24.37 -15.73 -23.31
N THR A 393 23.74 -16.91 -23.31
CA THR A 393 22.28 -17.02 -23.11
C THR A 393 21.87 -16.50 -21.73
N ASN A 394 22.65 -16.80 -20.68
CA ASN A 394 22.39 -16.28 -19.34
C ASN A 394 22.58 -14.76 -19.27
N LEU A 395 23.60 -14.21 -19.93
CA LEU A 395 23.81 -12.77 -20.01
C LEU A 395 22.65 -12.07 -20.72
N GLU A 396 22.19 -12.57 -21.87
CA GLU A 396 21.03 -12.03 -22.59
C GLU A 396 19.78 -12.02 -21.71
N TYR A 397 19.56 -13.08 -20.92
CA TYR A 397 18.46 -13.15 -19.96
C TYR A 397 18.58 -12.10 -18.85
N GLN A 398 19.76 -11.94 -18.23
CA GLN A 398 19.98 -10.91 -17.20
C GLN A 398 19.86 -9.49 -17.78
N GLN A 399 20.30 -9.26 -19.02
CA GLN A 399 20.11 -7.98 -19.70
C GLN A 399 18.62 -7.68 -19.94
N LEU A 400 17.81 -8.68 -20.30
CA LEU A 400 16.36 -8.52 -20.42
C LEU A 400 15.70 -8.14 -19.09
N LEU A 401 16.08 -8.82 -17.99
CA LEU A 401 15.60 -8.47 -16.65
C LEU A 401 15.99 -7.05 -16.25
N MET A 402 17.23 -6.64 -16.56
CA MET A 402 17.70 -5.28 -16.30
C MET A 402 16.92 -4.25 -17.13
N LYS A 403 16.68 -4.52 -18.41
CA LYS A 403 15.86 -3.66 -19.30
C LYS A 403 14.45 -3.48 -18.76
N GLN A 404 13.81 -4.56 -18.30
CA GLN A 404 12.49 -4.49 -17.67
C GLN A 404 12.49 -3.66 -16.38
N ALA A 405 13.60 -3.65 -15.62
CA ALA A 405 13.71 -2.90 -14.38
C ALA A 405 13.92 -1.38 -14.59
N ILE A 406 14.60 -0.96 -15.66
CA ILE A 406 14.97 0.45 -15.92
C ILE A 406 14.09 1.15 -16.94
N ALA A 407 13.41 0.41 -17.82
CA ALA A 407 12.55 0.96 -18.86
C ALA A 407 11.08 0.82 -18.50
N ARG A 408 10.31 1.89 -18.70
CA ARG A 408 8.85 1.89 -18.63
C ARG A 408 8.23 1.28 -19.89
N ASN A 409 8.90 1.45 -21.03
CA ASN A 409 8.47 0.97 -22.33
C ASN A 409 9.67 0.45 -23.14
N LEU A 410 9.54 -0.72 -23.76
CA LEU A 410 10.56 -1.36 -24.62
C LEU A 410 10.14 -1.43 -26.09
N ASN A 411 9.16 -0.61 -26.51
CA ASN A 411 8.65 -0.60 -27.89
C ASN A 411 9.69 -0.08 -28.91
N ASP A 412 10.67 0.71 -28.47
CA ASP A 412 11.75 1.15 -29.35
C ASP A 412 12.71 -0.03 -29.67
N PRO A 413 12.84 -0.43 -30.95
CA PRO A 413 13.75 -1.49 -31.37
C PRO A 413 15.21 -1.20 -31.04
N GLN A 414 15.63 0.07 -30.95
CA GLN A 414 17.00 0.43 -30.60
C GLN A 414 17.29 0.11 -29.13
N LEU A 415 16.36 0.42 -28.22
CA LEU A 415 16.48 0.12 -26.79
C LEU A 415 16.31 -1.36 -26.48
N SER A 416 15.37 -2.06 -27.15
CA SER A 416 15.12 -3.48 -26.89
C SER A 416 16.27 -4.39 -27.34
N ASN A 417 16.95 -4.05 -28.44
CA ASN A 417 18.08 -4.83 -28.96
C ASN A 417 19.44 -4.39 -28.41
N ALA A 418 19.56 -3.20 -27.80
CA ALA A 418 20.84 -2.72 -27.28
C ALA A 418 21.37 -3.61 -26.14
N PRO A 419 22.62 -4.10 -26.19
CA PRO A 419 23.21 -4.82 -25.07
C PRO A 419 23.45 -3.87 -23.89
N VAL A 420 23.25 -4.36 -22.67
CA VAL A 420 23.51 -3.59 -21.44
C VAL A 420 24.88 -3.99 -20.88
N ILE A 421 25.76 -3.00 -20.71
CA ILE A 421 27.12 -3.18 -20.19
C ILE A 421 27.20 -2.55 -18.79
N PRO A 422 27.46 -3.35 -17.73
CA PRO A 422 27.60 -2.82 -16.38
C PRO A 422 28.96 -2.16 -16.17
N THR A 423 28.97 -0.91 -15.71
CA THR A 423 30.20 -0.10 -15.55
C THR A 423 30.81 -0.16 -14.16
N ASP A 424 30.13 -0.72 -13.17
CA ASP A 424 30.58 -0.72 -11.77
C ASP A 424 30.88 -2.14 -11.26
N ARG A 425 31.74 -2.23 -10.25
CA ARG A 425 32.09 -3.46 -9.50
C ARG A 425 32.01 -3.22 -8.00
N VAL A 426 31.73 -4.27 -7.23
CA VAL A 426 31.63 -4.18 -5.77
C VAL A 426 33.02 -4.08 -5.14
N ALA A 427 33.20 -3.12 -4.24
CA ALA A 427 34.40 -3.05 -3.40
C ALA A 427 34.31 -4.06 -2.24
N LEU A 428 35.42 -4.71 -1.92
CA LEU A 428 35.55 -5.60 -0.76
C LEU A 428 35.90 -4.84 0.54
N ASN A 429 35.45 -3.59 0.66
CA ASN A 429 35.71 -2.78 1.84
C ASN A 429 34.88 -3.29 3.03
N ARG A 430 35.52 -3.38 4.20
CA ARG A 430 34.82 -3.67 5.45
C ARG A 430 33.79 -2.58 5.73
N LEU A 431 32.54 -2.99 5.88
CA LEU A 431 31.44 -2.08 6.18
C LEU A 431 31.35 -1.80 7.69
N PRO A 432 31.00 -0.57 8.12
CA PRO A 432 30.76 -0.26 9.52
C PRO A 432 29.70 -1.18 10.16
N GLU A 433 28.69 -1.59 9.40
CA GLU A 433 27.61 -2.47 9.85
C GLU A 433 28.09 -3.88 10.24
N GLU A 434 29.26 -4.32 9.76
CA GLU A 434 29.85 -5.60 10.17
C GLU A 434 30.45 -5.54 11.57
N ASP A 435 30.90 -4.35 12.00
CA ASP A 435 31.62 -4.14 13.26
C ASP A 435 30.71 -3.68 14.40
N LEU A 436 29.50 -3.19 14.07
CA LEU A 436 28.51 -2.80 15.05
C LEU A 436 27.96 -4.04 15.79
N PRO A 437 27.73 -3.93 17.11
CA PRO A 437 27.10 -5.01 17.86
C PRO A 437 25.68 -5.23 17.33
N VAL A 438 25.29 -6.50 17.23
CA VAL A 438 23.97 -6.97 16.76
C VAL A 438 22.83 -6.16 17.38
N GLU A 439 22.89 -5.88 18.68
CA GLU A 439 21.82 -5.21 19.41
C GLU A 439 21.61 -3.76 18.93
N ASP A 440 22.66 -3.07 18.50
CA ASP A 440 22.53 -1.71 17.99
C ASP A 440 21.97 -1.70 16.55
N LEU A 441 22.33 -2.70 15.73
CA LEU A 441 21.71 -2.93 14.43
C LEU A 441 20.20 -3.22 14.56
N VAL A 442 19.83 -4.03 15.55
CA VAL A 442 18.42 -4.35 15.84
C VAL A 442 17.66 -3.11 16.30
N LYS A 443 18.24 -2.28 17.18
CA LYS A 443 17.62 -1.00 17.58
C LYS A 443 17.43 -0.08 16.38
N GLN A 444 18.43 0.03 15.52
CA GLN A 444 18.34 0.83 14.30
C GLN A 444 17.20 0.32 13.40
N ALA A 445 17.13 -0.98 13.15
CA ALA A 445 16.03 -1.59 12.40
C ALA A 445 14.67 -1.29 13.04
N TYR A 446 14.53 -1.41 14.36
CA TYR A 446 13.26 -1.12 15.04
C TYR A 446 12.81 0.34 14.88
N SER A 447 13.75 1.29 14.89
CA SER A 447 13.44 2.71 14.74
C SER A 447 13.12 3.14 13.31
N ASN A 448 13.75 2.53 12.31
CA ASN A 448 13.68 2.97 10.91
C ASN A 448 12.74 2.14 10.04
N ASN A 449 12.32 0.96 10.49
CA ASN A 449 11.56 0.02 9.68
C ASN A 449 10.12 0.50 9.42
N PRO A 450 9.72 0.70 8.15
CA PRO A 450 8.38 1.16 7.81
C PRO A 450 7.25 0.20 8.22
N GLN A 451 7.50 -1.10 8.28
CA GLN A 451 6.46 -2.07 8.67
C GLN A 451 6.08 -1.92 10.15
N ILE A 452 7.04 -1.58 11.02
CA ILE A 452 6.78 -1.30 12.44
C ILE A 452 5.94 -0.03 12.57
N GLU A 453 6.30 1.04 11.85
CA GLU A 453 5.53 2.28 11.81
C GLU A 453 4.07 2.02 11.40
N GLN A 454 3.85 1.29 10.30
CA GLN A 454 2.52 0.91 9.82
C GLN A 454 1.74 0.09 10.85
N ALA A 455 2.38 -0.86 11.52
CA ALA A 455 1.74 -1.70 12.54
C ALA A 455 1.32 -0.87 13.78
N VAL A 456 2.15 0.09 14.20
CA VAL A 456 1.84 1.00 15.32
C VAL A 456 0.69 1.95 14.96
N LEU A 457 0.68 2.52 13.75
CA LEU A 457 -0.42 3.38 13.28
C LEU A 457 -1.75 2.61 13.16
N ASN A 458 -1.71 1.38 12.65
CA ASN A 458 -2.88 0.49 12.63
C ASN A 458 -3.40 0.17 14.05
N MET A 459 -2.50 -0.04 15.01
CA MET A 459 -2.88 -0.23 16.41
C MET A 459 -3.54 1.03 17.00
N SER A 460 -3.05 2.22 16.66
CA SER A 460 -3.67 3.51 17.03
C SER A 460 -5.08 3.65 16.46
N ASN A 461 -5.28 3.31 15.18
CA ASN A 461 -6.61 3.26 14.56
C ASN A 461 -7.56 2.29 15.27
N ASN A 462 -7.09 1.10 15.64
CA ASN A 462 -7.85 0.13 16.41
C ASN A 462 -8.24 0.66 17.81
N GLN A 463 -7.36 1.41 18.47
CA GLN A 463 -7.66 2.04 19.75
C GLN A 463 -8.76 3.11 19.62
N ILE A 464 -8.73 3.91 18.55
CA ILE A 464 -9.80 4.87 18.22
C ILE A 464 -11.12 4.13 17.99
N THR A 465 -11.07 3.03 17.26
CA THR A 465 -12.23 2.17 16.97
C THR A 465 -12.83 1.56 18.26
N ILE A 466 -12.00 1.08 19.20
CA ILE A 466 -12.49 0.62 20.52
C ILE A 466 -13.23 1.74 21.25
N LYS A 467 -12.70 2.97 21.24
CA LYS A 467 -13.37 4.13 21.87
C LYS A 467 -14.72 4.42 21.20
N ALA A 468 -14.81 4.29 19.88
CA ALA A 468 -16.06 4.47 19.14
C ALA A 468 -17.10 3.40 19.49
N PHE A 469 -16.72 2.13 19.55
CA PHE A 469 -17.64 1.06 19.95
C PHE A 469 -18.07 1.15 21.42
N LYS A 470 -17.18 1.58 22.32
CA LYS A 470 -17.56 1.87 23.71
C LYS A 470 -18.64 2.95 23.80
N ASN A 471 -18.55 4.00 22.98
CA ASN A 471 -19.61 5.00 22.91
C ASN A 471 -20.90 4.45 22.27
N GLY A 472 -20.80 3.58 21.26
CA GLY A 472 -21.93 2.88 20.65
C GLY A 472 -22.67 1.88 21.57
N LEU A 473 -22.13 1.57 22.75
CA LEU A 473 -22.84 0.78 23.77
C LEU A 473 -23.86 1.61 24.56
N LEU A 474 -23.72 2.93 24.57
CA LEU A 474 -24.57 3.84 25.34
C LEU A 474 -25.95 3.96 24.66
N PRO A 475 -27.02 4.24 25.42
CA PRO A 475 -28.31 4.63 24.83
C PRO A 475 -28.22 5.93 24.03
N THR A 476 -29.11 6.10 23.04
CA THR A 476 -29.24 7.36 22.31
C THR A 476 -30.16 8.30 23.10
N VAL A 477 -29.65 9.47 23.45
CA VAL A 477 -30.39 10.51 24.17
C VAL A 477 -30.16 11.82 23.43
N ASP A 478 -31.22 12.36 22.84
CA ASP A 478 -31.14 13.51 21.96
C ASP A 478 -31.98 14.64 22.54
N ALA A 479 -31.32 15.75 22.89
CA ALA A 479 -32.02 16.98 23.21
C ALA A 479 -32.30 17.72 21.90
N TYR A 480 -33.53 18.16 21.69
CA TYR A 480 -33.86 18.97 20.53
C TYR A 480 -34.70 20.18 20.92
N ALA A 481 -34.51 21.25 20.17
CA ALA A 481 -35.29 22.46 20.23
C ALA A 481 -35.74 22.80 18.80
N PHE A 482 -36.98 23.22 18.64
CA PHE A 482 -37.47 23.70 17.38
C PHE A 482 -38.27 24.99 17.56
N TYR A 483 -38.19 25.83 16.54
CA TYR A 483 -38.92 27.07 16.42
C TYR A 483 -39.39 27.21 14.99
N GLY A 484 -40.66 27.48 14.80
CA GLY A 484 -41.30 27.59 13.52
C GLY A 484 -42.53 28.47 13.58
N GLY A 485 -43.11 28.67 12.42
CA GLY A 485 -44.36 29.40 12.26
C GLY A 485 -45.11 28.85 11.06
N SER A 486 -46.43 28.95 11.13
CA SER A 486 -47.31 28.58 10.03
C SER A 486 -48.13 29.78 9.56
N GLY A 487 -48.44 29.81 8.28
CA GLY A 487 -49.33 30.76 7.67
C GLY A 487 -50.32 30.01 6.81
N LEU A 488 -51.61 30.30 7.00
CA LEU A 488 -52.69 29.82 6.16
C LEU A 488 -53.43 31.01 5.56
N GLY A 489 -53.71 30.95 4.27
CA GLY A 489 -54.48 31.98 3.58
C GLY A 489 -54.94 31.52 2.21
N GLY A 490 -55.42 32.46 1.41
CA GLY A 490 -55.97 32.16 0.10
C GLY A 490 -57.06 33.13 -0.33
N ALA A 491 -57.60 32.91 -1.53
CA ALA A 491 -58.84 33.56 -1.95
C ALA A 491 -60.05 32.73 -1.52
N GLN A 492 -61.15 33.41 -1.24
CA GLN A 492 -62.44 32.76 -1.02
C GLN A 492 -62.72 31.82 -2.19
N ASN A 493 -63.03 30.57 -1.86
CA ASN A 493 -63.32 29.57 -2.87
C ASN A 493 -64.57 29.98 -3.69
N PRO A 494 -64.48 30.09 -5.03
CA PRO A 494 -65.62 30.44 -5.87
C PRO A 494 -66.78 29.43 -5.79
N ALA A 495 -66.49 28.18 -5.42
CA ALA A 495 -67.49 27.14 -5.23
C ALA A 495 -68.07 27.13 -3.80
N LEU A 496 -67.64 28.01 -2.89
CA LEU A 496 -68.08 28.01 -1.50
C LEU A 496 -69.59 28.25 -1.39
N GLN A 497 -70.25 27.36 -0.66
CA GLN A 497 -71.68 27.43 -0.40
C GLN A 497 -71.97 27.82 1.06
N CYS A 498 -72.80 28.84 1.25
CA CYS A 498 -73.24 29.37 2.53
C CYS A 498 -74.72 29.06 2.74
N THR A 499 -75.15 28.96 4.00
CA THR A 499 -76.58 28.99 4.31
C THR A 499 -77.12 30.40 4.17
N ASP A 500 -78.33 30.53 3.61
CA ASP A 500 -79.07 31.78 3.59
C ASP A 500 -79.37 32.31 5.02
N SER A 501 -79.76 33.58 5.13
CA SER A 501 -80.07 34.22 6.42
C SER A 501 -81.24 33.59 7.16
N THR A 502 -82.03 32.75 6.49
CA THR A 502 -83.16 31.99 7.02
C THR A 502 -82.79 30.57 7.44
N GLY A 503 -81.56 30.10 7.15
CA GLY A 503 -81.05 28.78 7.51
C GLY A 503 -81.71 27.61 6.75
N THR A 504 -82.42 27.91 5.68
CA THR A 504 -83.33 26.99 4.96
C THR A 504 -82.82 26.59 3.58
N SER A 505 -81.85 27.31 3.00
CA SER A 505 -81.31 27.00 1.67
C SER A 505 -79.81 27.25 1.58
N ILE A 506 -79.16 26.50 0.70
CA ILE A 506 -77.72 26.58 0.44
C ILE A 506 -77.53 27.43 -0.83
N ILE A 507 -76.86 28.57 -0.70
CA ILE A 507 -76.60 29.53 -1.78
C ILE A 507 -75.09 29.76 -1.96
N PRO A 508 -74.60 30.18 -3.14
CA PRO A 508 -73.22 30.64 -3.28
C PRO A 508 -72.94 31.78 -2.31
N CYS A 509 -71.82 31.70 -1.57
CA CYS A 509 -71.46 32.77 -0.64
C CYS A 509 -71.22 34.09 -1.40
N PRO A 510 -71.69 35.23 -0.89
CA PRO A 510 -71.30 36.55 -1.40
C PRO A 510 -69.76 36.70 -1.46
N PRO A 511 -69.21 37.55 -2.37
CA PRO A 511 -67.79 37.87 -2.37
C PRO A 511 -67.32 38.46 -1.02
N ASN A 512 -66.11 38.12 -0.58
CA ASN A 512 -65.46 38.61 0.65
C ASN A 512 -66.11 38.18 1.98
N VAL A 513 -66.86 37.08 2.00
CA VAL A 513 -67.31 36.44 3.25
C VAL A 513 -66.14 35.81 4.01
N VAL A 514 -65.14 35.31 3.27
CA VAL A 514 -63.86 34.85 3.81
C VAL A 514 -62.79 35.88 3.45
N GLN A 515 -61.98 36.30 4.42
CA GLN A 515 -60.91 37.27 4.20
C GLN A 515 -59.91 36.75 3.16
N HIS A 516 -59.62 37.57 2.15
CA HIS A 516 -58.57 37.25 1.18
C HIS A 516 -57.20 37.57 1.79
N THR A 517 -56.37 36.53 1.94
CA THR A 517 -55.00 36.68 2.43
C THR A 517 -54.05 36.29 1.31
N GLY A 518 -53.24 37.24 0.84
CA GLY A 518 -52.29 37.01 -0.25
C GLY A 518 -51.08 36.17 0.19
N TYR A 519 -50.29 35.69 -0.78
CA TYR A 519 -49.07 34.92 -0.48
C TYR A 519 -48.09 35.69 0.41
N GLY A 520 -47.91 37.00 0.18
CA GLY A 520 -47.01 37.85 0.98
C GLY A 520 -47.39 37.88 2.46
N ASP A 521 -48.68 37.94 2.78
CA ASP A 521 -49.18 37.91 4.16
C ASP A 521 -49.04 36.51 4.76
N VAL A 522 -49.33 35.45 4.00
CA VAL A 522 -49.14 34.05 4.43
C VAL A 522 -47.67 33.76 4.73
N PHE A 523 -46.76 34.24 3.87
CA PHE A 523 -45.33 34.16 4.06
C PHE A 523 -44.90 34.94 5.30
N THR A 524 -45.30 36.21 5.42
CA THR A 524 -44.96 37.06 6.56
C THR A 524 -45.47 36.46 7.87
N ASN A 525 -46.70 35.91 7.90
CA ASN A 525 -47.26 35.25 9.07
C ASN A 525 -46.47 34.02 9.53
N ALA A 526 -45.81 33.30 8.60
CA ALA A 526 -44.94 32.19 8.95
C ALA A 526 -43.62 32.64 9.64
N PHE A 527 -43.19 33.90 9.45
CA PHE A 527 -41.98 34.47 10.07
C PHE A 527 -42.26 35.47 11.20
N ASN A 528 -43.42 36.11 11.23
CA ASN A 528 -43.79 37.18 12.16
C ASN A 528 -44.39 36.66 13.49
N ASN A 529 -44.12 35.39 13.85
CA ASN A 529 -44.56 34.79 15.10
C ASN A 529 -46.10 34.86 15.34
N SER A 530 -46.90 34.99 14.27
CA SER A 530 -48.38 35.07 14.34
C SER A 530 -49.00 33.75 14.78
N PHE A 531 -48.49 32.64 14.22
CA PHE A 531 -48.87 31.27 14.61
C PHE A 531 -47.61 30.45 14.89
N PRO A 532 -46.94 30.69 16.03
CA PRO A 532 -45.65 30.10 16.30
C PRO A 532 -45.80 28.64 16.77
N ASP A 533 -44.92 27.79 16.27
CA ASP A 533 -44.72 26.43 16.71
C ASP A 533 -43.33 26.32 17.36
N LYS A 534 -43.28 26.16 18.67
CA LYS A 534 -42.01 26.12 19.41
C LYS A 534 -42.06 25.06 20.48
N GLY A 535 -40.97 24.31 20.61
CA GLY A 535 -40.88 23.24 21.58
C GLY A 535 -39.45 22.87 21.88
N VAL A 536 -39.27 22.33 23.08
CA VAL A 536 -38.04 21.65 23.50
C VAL A 536 -38.43 20.26 23.94
N GLY A 537 -37.59 19.28 23.63
CA GLY A 537 -37.86 17.89 23.96
C GLY A 537 -36.58 17.09 24.12
N VAL A 538 -36.70 15.95 24.78
CA VAL A 538 -35.63 14.96 24.89
C VAL A 538 -36.19 13.64 24.37
N SER A 539 -35.51 13.07 23.39
CA SER A 539 -35.81 11.74 22.85
C SER A 539 -34.84 10.74 23.46
N ILE A 540 -35.35 9.65 24.02
CA ILE A 540 -34.54 8.60 24.66
C ILE A 540 -34.87 7.27 23.97
N ASN A 541 -33.86 6.59 23.46
CA ASN A 541 -33.98 5.25 22.91
C ASN A 541 -32.93 4.31 23.52
N ILE A 542 -33.42 3.30 24.25
CA ILE A 542 -32.61 2.37 25.05
C ILE A 542 -32.74 0.96 24.45
N PRO A 543 -31.70 0.46 23.76
CA PRO A 543 -31.71 -0.92 23.26
C PRO A 543 -31.56 -1.90 24.44
N LEU A 544 -32.63 -2.66 24.75
CA LEU A 544 -32.67 -3.51 25.95
C LEU A 544 -31.64 -4.66 25.95
N ARG A 545 -31.33 -5.25 24.79
CA ARG A 545 -30.39 -6.39 24.69
C ARG A 545 -29.03 -6.01 24.12
N ASN A 546 -28.96 -4.92 23.34
CA ASN A 546 -27.77 -4.36 22.65
C ASN A 546 -26.67 -5.37 22.19
N ARG A 547 -27.06 -6.57 21.71
CA ARG A 547 -26.14 -7.68 21.44
C ARG A 547 -25.14 -7.40 20.31
N VAL A 548 -25.59 -6.70 19.28
CA VAL A 548 -24.75 -6.33 18.13
C VAL A 548 -23.61 -5.42 18.59
N ALA A 549 -23.92 -4.32 19.29
CA ALA A 549 -22.89 -3.42 19.78
C ALA A 549 -21.94 -4.07 20.80
N GLN A 550 -22.44 -4.99 21.65
CA GLN A 550 -21.60 -5.79 22.54
C GLN A 550 -20.63 -6.69 21.76
N ALA A 551 -21.12 -7.37 20.72
CA ALA A 551 -20.29 -8.23 19.87
C ALA A 551 -19.23 -7.41 19.11
N ASP A 552 -19.61 -6.26 18.55
CA ASP A 552 -18.68 -5.39 17.83
C ASP A 552 -17.61 -4.78 18.76
N GLN A 553 -18.00 -4.37 19.96
CA GLN A 553 -17.06 -3.87 20.96
C GLN A 553 -16.08 -4.99 21.37
N ALA A 554 -16.57 -6.20 21.67
CA ALA A 554 -15.72 -7.34 22.03
C ALA A 554 -14.77 -7.70 20.87
N ARG A 555 -15.28 -7.71 19.63
CA ARG A 555 -14.49 -7.94 18.42
C ARG A 555 -13.38 -6.90 18.24
N SER A 556 -13.68 -5.61 18.39
CA SER A 556 -12.68 -4.53 18.29
C SER A 556 -11.53 -4.71 19.29
N GLN A 557 -11.84 -5.23 20.50
CA GLN A 557 -10.82 -5.52 21.51
C GLN A 557 -9.99 -6.76 21.17
N MET A 558 -10.60 -7.79 20.57
CA MET A 558 -9.86 -8.96 20.06
C MET A 558 -8.95 -8.58 18.88
N GLU A 559 -9.43 -7.75 17.95
CA GLU A 559 -8.64 -7.24 16.82
C GLU A 559 -7.45 -6.39 17.30
N TYR A 560 -7.64 -5.55 18.32
CA TYR A 560 -6.54 -4.82 18.96
C TYR A 560 -5.48 -5.76 19.56
N ARG A 561 -5.90 -6.78 20.32
CA ARG A 561 -4.97 -7.79 20.88
C ARG A 561 -4.26 -8.59 19.79
N GLN A 562 -4.95 -8.94 18.71
CA GLN A 562 -4.33 -9.59 17.56
C GLN A 562 -3.27 -8.69 16.92
N SER A 563 -3.55 -7.39 16.78
CA SER A 563 -2.59 -6.40 16.29
C SER A 563 -1.35 -6.30 17.19
N GLN A 564 -1.52 -6.36 18.52
CA GLN A 564 -0.40 -6.39 19.48
C GLN A 564 0.47 -7.63 19.31
N MET A 565 -0.14 -8.82 19.19
CA MET A 565 0.60 -10.07 18.96
C MET A 565 1.34 -10.06 17.62
N ARG A 566 0.73 -9.53 16.56
CA ARG A 566 1.38 -9.39 15.24
C ARG A 566 2.57 -8.42 15.29
N LEU A 567 2.45 -7.31 16.02
CA LEU A 567 3.56 -6.37 16.23
C LEU A 567 4.72 -7.06 16.96
N GLN A 568 4.43 -7.87 17.98
CA GLN A 568 5.46 -8.63 18.68
C GLN A 568 6.14 -9.68 17.78
N GLN A 569 5.37 -10.37 16.94
CA GLN A 569 5.92 -11.31 15.94
C GLN A 569 6.83 -10.58 14.95
N LEU A 570 6.44 -9.38 14.51
CA LEU A 570 7.25 -8.55 13.61
C LEU A 570 8.59 -8.15 14.24
N TYR A 571 8.61 -7.74 15.51
CA TYR A 571 9.86 -7.44 16.22
C TYR A 571 10.81 -8.65 16.30
N THR A 572 10.28 -9.82 16.61
CA THR A 572 11.07 -11.07 16.66
C THR A 572 11.59 -11.45 15.28
N GLN A 573 10.76 -11.32 14.24
CA GLN A 573 11.14 -11.63 12.86
C GLN A 573 12.27 -10.72 12.36
N ILE A 574 12.13 -9.40 12.56
CA ILE A 574 13.16 -8.42 12.16
C ILE A 574 14.47 -8.69 12.89
N ARG A 575 14.41 -9.01 14.20
CA ARG A 575 15.61 -9.36 14.98
C ARG A 575 16.37 -10.53 14.37
N ILE A 576 15.67 -11.63 14.06
CA ILE A 576 16.28 -12.82 13.45
C ILE A 576 16.84 -12.51 12.06
N GLN A 577 16.12 -11.74 11.25
CA GLN A 577 16.56 -11.36 9.91
C GLN A 577 17.83 -10.51 9.94
N VAL A 578 17.92 -9.52 10.84
CA VAL A 578 19.12 -8.68 11.01
C VAL A 578 20.32 -9.52 11.46
N ILE A 579 20.12 -10.42 12.42
CA ILE A 579 21.17 -11.35 12.89
C ILE A 579 21.69 -12.21 11.73
N ASN A 580 20.78 -12.84 10.98
CA ASN A 580 21.15 -13.68 9.85
C ASN A 580 21.85 -12.90 8.74
N GLY A 581 21.39 -11.67 8.45
CA GLY A 581 22.00 -10.80 7.45
C GLY A 581 23.43 -10.38 7.81
N GLN A 582 23.70 -10.08 9.08
CA GLN A 582 25.07 -9.76 9.53
C GLN A 582 26.01 -10.98 9.42
N PHE A 583 25.53 -12.17 9.81
CA PHE A 583 26.31 -13.40 9.68
C PHE A 583 26.59 -13.75 8.21
N ALA A 584 25.58 -13.62 7.34
CA ALA A 584 25.72 -13.86 5.92
C ALA A 584 26.78 -12.93 5.30
N LEU A 585 26.70 -11.62 5.58
CA LEU A 585 27.68 -10.64 5.08
C LEU A 585 29.11 -10.93 5.54
N THR A 586 29.29 -11.31 6.82
CA THR A 586 30.61 -11.65 7.38
C THR A 586 31.19 -12.90 6.71
N ASN A 587 30.34 -13.91 6.48
CA ASN A 587 30.72 -15.16 5.83
C ASN A 587 31.06 -14.92 4.34
N ASP A 588 30.20 -14.22 3.62
CA ASP A 588 30.38 -13.93 2.19
C ASP A 588 31.67 -13.16 1.93
N ARG A 589 32.01 -12.19 2.79
CA ARG A 589 33.29 -11.49 2.67
C ARG A 589 34.48 -12.44 2.81
N ALA A 590 34.45 -13.33 3.81
CA ALA A 590 35.49 -14.33 4.00
C ALA A 590 35.57 -15.31 2.81
N GLN A 591 34.43 -15.68 2.23
CA GLN A 591 34.36 -16.51 1.03
C GLN A 591 34.96 -15.81 -0.19
N VAL A 592 34.69 -14.52 -0.41
CA VAL A 592 35.30 -13.78 -1.53
C VAL A 592 36.82 -13.69 -1.35
N GLN A 593 37.31 -13.42 -0.14
CA GLN A 593 38.75 -13.40 0.13
C GLN A 593 39.41 -14.76 -0.14
N ALA A 594 38.78 -15.86 0.27
CA ALA A 594 39.26 -17.21 -0.01
C ALA A 594 39.20 -17.55 -1.51
N ALA A 595 38.12 -17.18 -2.21
CA ALA A 595 37.96 -17.41 -3.64
C ALA A 595 38.98 -16.61 -4.47
N GLN A 596 39.29 -15.37 -4.05
CA GLN A 596 40.31 -14.54 -4.69
C GLN A 596 41.70 -15.19 -4.57
N ALA A 597 42.05 -15.67 -3.38
CA ALA A 597 43.32 -16.37 -3.16
C ALA A 597 43.38 -17.67 -3.99
N ALA A 598 42.30 -18.47 -4.01
CA ALA A 598 42.23 -19.69 -4.80
C ALA A 598 42.41 -19.44 -6.30
N ARG A 599 41.79 -18.38 -6.82
CA ARG A 599 41.95 -17.92 -8.20
C ARG A 599 43.38 -17.51 -8.51
N ASP A 600 44.01 -16.74 -7.63
CA ASP A 600 45.39 -16.29 -7.83
C ASP A 600 46.40 -17.45 -7.80
N PHE A 601 46.21 -18.44 -6.91
CA PHE A 601 47.01 -19.67 -6.89
C PHE A 601 46.77 -20.56 -8.11
N ALA A 602 45.53 -20.66 -8.59
CA ALA A 602 45.21 -21.38 -9.83
C ALA A 602 45.87 -20.72 -11.05
N ALA A 603 45.88 -19.38 -11.10
CA ALA A 603 46.54 -18.63 -12.17
C ALA A 603 48.07 -18.84 -12.16
N GLN A 604 48.69 -18.83 -10.98
CA GLN A 604 50.12 -19.14 -10.83
C GLN A 604 50.46 -20.59 -11.22
N SER A 605 49.59 -21.54 -10.87
CA SER A 605 49.74 -22.95 -11.22
C SER A 605 49.67 -23.17 -12.73
N LEU A 606 48.74 -22.47 -13.40
CA LEU A 606 48.61 -22.50 -14.85
C LEU A 606 49.85 -21.92 -15.55
N ASP A 607 50.33 -20.75 -15.14
CA ASP A 607 51.54 -20.14 -15.71
C ASP A 607 52.78 -21.04 -15.52
N ALA A 608 52.92 -21.68 -14.35
CA ALA A 608 54.00 -22.63 -14.10
C ALA A 608 53.90 -23.87 -15.00
N GLU A 609 52.69 -24.39 -15.21
CA GLU A 609 52.46 -25.57 -16.05
C GLU A 609 52.68 -25.27 -17.54
N GLU A 610 52.25 -24.09 -18.02
CA GLU A 610 52.52 -23.62 -19.38
C GLU A 610 54.03 -23.48 -19.65
N LYS A 611 54.79 -22.97 -18.67
CA LYS A 611 56.26 -22.90 -18.76
C LYS A 611 56.90 -24.28 -18.81
N LYS A 612 56.47 -25.23 -17.98
CA LYS A 612 56.95 -26.62 -18.03
C LYS A 612 56.61 -27.29 -19.36
N TYR A 613 55.41 -27.05 -19.88
CA TYR A 613 54.96 -27.58 -21.16
C TYR A 613 55.82 -27.08 -22.32
N LYS A 614 56.13 -25.77 -22.36
CA LYS A 614 57.06 -25.19 -23.36
C LYS A 614 58.48 -25.77 -23.29
N LEU A 615 58.89 -26.32 -22.15
CA LEU A 615 60.19 -26.96 -21.94
C LEU A 615 60.15 -28.49 -22.12
N GLY A 616 59.01 -29.07 -22.52
CA GLY A 616 58.84 -30.52 -22.70
C GLY A 616 58.74 -31.31 -21.39
N ALA A 617 58.62 -30.64 -20.24
CA ALA A 617 58.55 -31.26 -18.91
C ALA A 617 57.11 -31.44 -18.39
N SER A 618 56.11 -31.22 -19.24
CA SER A 618 54.68 -31.37 -18.92
C SER A 618 53.90 -31.90 -20.13
N THR A 619 52.64 -32.28 -19.91
CA THR A 619 51.73 -32.81 -20.93
C THR A 619 50.57 -31.86 -21.17
N THR A 620 50.01 -31.89 -22.39
CA THR A 620 48.82 -31.12 -22.76
C THR A 620 47.65 -31.38 -21.79
N ALA A 621 47.48 -32.62 -21.33
CA ALA A 621 46.45 -32.98 -20.36
C ALA A 621 46.57 -32.22 -19.04
N LEU A 622 47.80 -31.98 -18.56
CA LEU A 622 48.05 -31.28 -17.30
C LEU A 622 47.80 -29.77 -17.43
N VAL A 623 48.18 -29.17 -18.57
CA VAL A 623 47.84 -27.77 -18.88
C VAL A 623 46.32 -27.58 -18.97
N LEU A 624 45.61 -28.45 -19.70
CA LEU A 624 44.14 -28.42 -19.78
C LEU A 624 43.49 -28.62 -18.40
N GLN A 625 44.07 -29.44 -17.53
CA GLN A 625 43.59 -29.59 -16.15
C GLN A 625 43.75 -28.28 -15.36
N GLN A 626 44.90 -27.60 -15.45
CA GLN A 626 45.08 -26.32 -14.76
C GLN A 626 44.22 -25.19 -15.33
N GLN A 627 43.96 -25.20 -16.65
CA GLN A 627 42.99 -24.27 -17.27
C GLN A 627 41.59 -24.47 -16.69
N ARG A 628 41.13 -25.72 -16.55
CA ARG A 628 39.84 -26.03 -15.90
C ARG A 628 39.80 -25.61 -14.43
N ASN A 629 40.90 -25.80 -13.70
CA ASN A 629 40.99 -25.38 -12.30
C ASN A 629 40.87 -23.85 -12.17
N LEU A 630 41.55 -23.08 -13.04
CA LEU A 630 41.44 -21.63 -13.07
C LEU A 630 40.02 -21.20 -13.45
N ALA A 631 39.42 -21.79 -14.48
CA ALA A 631 38.05 -21.47 -14.90
C ALA A 631 37.01 -21.75 -13.79
N ALA A 632 37.20 -22.82 -13.01
CA ALA A 632 36.36 -23.11 -11.85
C ALA A 632 36.58 -22.10 -10.71
N ALA A 633 37.83 -21.70 -10.46
CA ALA A 633 38.16 -20.70 -9.45
C ALA A 633 37.62 -19.30 -9.80
N ASP A 634 37.71 -18.89 -11.08
CA ASP A 634 37.12 -17.65 -11.58
C ASP A 634 35.59 -17.66 -11.39
N ASN A 635 34.90 -18.75 -11.75
CA ASN A 635 33.44 -18.87 -11.56
C ASN A 635 33.02 -18.80 -10.08
N ASN A 636 33.79 -19.42 -9.19
CA ASN A 636 33.55 -19.36 -7.75
C ASN A 636 33.75 -17.94 -7.21
N LEU A 637 34.79 -17.23 -7.66
CA LEU A 637 35.03 -15.84 -7.29
C LEU A 637 33.89 -14.92 -7.75
N ILE A 638 33.46 -15.05 -9.00
CA ILE A 638 32.35 -14.26 -9.57
C ILE A 638 31.06 -14.50 -8.77
N SER A 639 30.75 -15.77 -8.48
CA SER A 639 29.54 -16.15 -7.74
C SER A 639 29.57 -15.66 -6.28
N ALA A 640 30.69 -15.82 -5.59
CA ALA A 640 30.87 -15.35 -4.22
C ALA A 640 30.79 -13.82 -4.14
N THR A 641 31.35 -13.11 -5.11
CA THR A 641 31.32 -11.65 -5.18
C THR A 641 29.91 -11.12 -5.40
N ALA A 642 29.13 -11.80 -6.26
CA ALA A 642 27.73 -11.46 -6.49
C ALA A 642 26.84 -11.76 -5.26
N ALA A 643 27.11 -12.84 -4.53
CA ALA A 643 26.43 -13.15 -3.26
C ALA A 643 26.70 -12.07 -2.20
N TYR A 644 27.97 -11.73 -1.97
CA TYR A 644 28.37 -10.65 -1.08
C TYR A 644 27.67 -9.33 -1.41
N ALA A 645 27.62 -8.97 -2.70
CA ALA A 645 26.98 -7.72 -3.13
C ALA A 645 25.46 -7.72 -2.90
N LYS A 646 24.78 -8.85 -3.08
CA LYS A 646 23.34 -8.99 -2.83
C LYS A 646 23.01 -8.96 -1.34
N ASP A 647 23.76 -9.69 -0.52
CA ASP A 647 23.52 -9.76 0.93
C ASP A 647 23.85 -8.44 1.63
N ARG A 648 24.83 -7.70 1.12
CA ARG A 648 25.12 -6.31 1.52
C ARG A 648 23.90 -5.40 1.36
N VAL A 649 23.21 -5.50 0.23
CA VAL A 649 21.99 -4.71 -0.04
C VAL A 649 20.82 -5.21 0.81
N ALA A 650 20.66 -6.53 0.91
CA ALA A 650 19.60 -7.12 1.73
C ALA A 650 19.68 -6.68 3.20
N LEU A 651 20.89 -6.59 3.78
CA LEU A 651 21.09 -6.09 5.13
C LEU A 651 20.69 -4.61 5.25
N GLY A 652 21.09 -3.76 4.29
CA GLY A 652 20.67 -2.36 4.25
C GLY A 652 19.14 -2.19 4.19
N GLN A 653 18.45 -3.07 3.47
CA GLN A 653 16.99 -3.07 3.37
C GLN A 653 16.36 -3.40 4.72
N LEU A 654 16.87 -4.42 5.42
CA LEU A 654 16.41 -4.81 6.76
C LEU A 654 16.61 -3.69 7.78
N LEU A 655 17.73 -2.96 7.70
CA LEU A 655 18.02 -1.78 8.52
C LEU A 655 17.22 -0.53 8.07
N SER A 656 16.59 -0.59 6.89
CA SER A 656 15.79 0.50 6.29
C SER A 656 16.56 1.82 6.14
N ASN A 657 17.89 1.73 5.94
CA ASN A 657 18.81 2.86 5.84
C ASN A 657 19.37 3.08 4.42
N ILE A 658 18.98 2.25 3.44
CA ILE A 658 19.45 2.35 2.04
C ILE A 658 19.18 3.73 1.45
N LEU A 659 17.97 4.25 1.62
CA LEU A 659 17.59 5.54 1.03
C LEU A 659 18.47 6.67 1.55
N ASP A 660 18.71 6.72 2.87
CA ASP A 660 19.56 7.72 3.50
C ASP A 660 21.03 7.55 3.07
N LYS A 661 21.53 6.30 3.03
CA LYS A 661 22.90 5.95 2.61
C LYS A 661 23.18 6.35 1.16
N TYR A 662 22.17 6.27 0.30
CA TYR A 662 22.30 6.60 -1.12
C TYR A 662 21.95 8.06 -1.44
N GLY A 663 21.52 8.83 -0.44
CA GLY A 663 21.10 10.22 -0.61
C GLY A 663 19.82 10.36 -1.43
N ILE A 664 18.94 9.35 -1.41
CA ILE A 664 17.66 9.36 -2.15
C ILE A 664 16.63 10.12 -1.32
N ASP A 665 16.25 11.31 -1.78
CA ASP A 665 15.17 12.08 -1.17
C ASP A 665 13.80 11.48 -1.55
N ILE A 666 13.08 11.02 -0.53
CA ILE A 666 11.73 10.45 -0.66
C ILE A 666 10.76 11.44 -1.32
N LYS A 667 10.91 12.75 -1.10
CA LYS A 667 10.06 13.78 -1.74
C LYS A 667 10.29 13.86 -3.25
N GLN A 668 11.55 13.80 -3.68
CA GLN A 668 11.90 13.78 -5.09
C GLN A 668 11.37 12.49 -5.74
N ALA A 669 11.50 11.36 -5.05
CA ALA A 669 10.93 10.10 -5.49
C ALA A 669 9.39 10.14 -5.54
N ALA A 670 8.71 10.86 -4.65
CA ALA A 670 7.25 11.02 -4.64
C ALA A 670 6.73 11.95 -5.76
N THR A 671 7.50 12.99 -6.11
CA THR A 671 7.16 13.89 -7.22
C THR A 671 7.53 13.30 -8.59
N GLY A 672 8.47 12.36 -8.64
CA GLY A 672 8.94 11.71 -9.87
C GLY A 672 10.05 12.47 -10.61
N ASN A 673 10.53 13.57 -10.06
CA ASN A 673 11.63 14.36 -10.61
C ASN A 673 12.89 14.15 -9.78
N ILE A 674 13.78 13.26 -10.24
CA ILE A 674 15.01 12.93 -9.51
C ILE A 674 16.16 13.79 -10.03
N THR A 675 16.42 14.87 -9.30
CA THR A 675 17.45 15.86 -9.67
C THR A 675 18.86 15.41 -9.31
N GLN A 676 19.00 14.60 -8.26
CA GLN A 676 20.28 14.06 -7.79
C GLN A 676 20.35 12.56 -8.05
N SER A 677 21.37 12.11 -8.79
CA SER A 677 21.63 10.69 -8.97
C SER A 677 21.98 10.02 -7.63
N ALA A 678 21.49 8.81 -7.41
CA ALA A 678 21.80 8.04 -6.20
C ALA A 678 23.32 7.79 -6.10
N VAL A 679 23.90 7.99 -4.93
CA VAL A 679 25.33 7.74 -4.69
C VAL A 679 25.46 6.42 -3.94
N VAL A 680 25.82 5.34 -4.63
CA VAL A 680 26.01 4.03 -3.99
C VAL A 680 27.44 3.89 -3.47
N PRO A 681 27.66 3.79 -2.14
CA PRO A 681 28.99 3.66 -1.58
C PRO A 681 29.63 2.29 -1.88
N GLY A 682 30.96 2.24 -1.94
CA GLY A 682 31.69 0.98 -2.10
C GLY A 682 31.60 0.39 -3.50
N LEU A 683 31.58 1.25 -4.51
CA LEU A 683 31.74 0.89 -5.93
C LEU A 683 33.18 1.15 -6.38
N THR A 684 33.64 0.33 -7.31
CA THR A 684 34.95 0.46 -7.99
C THR A 684 34.76 0.33 -9.50
N THR A 685 35.65 0.95 -10.26
CA THR A 685 35.66 0.80 -11.73
C THR A 685 36.23 -0.56 -12.13
N PRO A 686 35.76 -1.17 -13.23
CA PRO A 686 36.30 -2.39 -13.79
C PRO A 686 37.81 -2.26 -13.99
N LYS A 687 38.58 -3.02 -13.21
CA LYS A 687 40.03 -3.14 -13.41
C LYS A 687 40.26 -4.26 -14.41
N ALA A 688 41.14 -4.04 -15.39
CA ALA A 688 41.56 -5.10 -16.30
C ALA A 688 42.13 -6.29 -15.50
N PRO A 689 41.95 -7.54 -15.95
CA PRO A 689 42.50 -8.71 -15.27
C PRO A 689 44.00 -8.53 -15.03
N GLU A 690 44.41 -8.50 -13.76
CA GLU A 690 45.81 -8.30 -13.40
C GLU A 690 46.60 -9.55 -13.80
N ALA A 691 47.78 -9.35 -14.41
CA ALA A 691 48.65 -10.45 -14.83
C ALA A 691 48.99 -11.34 -13.62
N PRO A 692 49.13 -12.67 -13.80
CA PRO A 692 49.44 -13.57 -12.71
C PRO A 692 50.69 -13.09 -11.96
N LYS A 693 50.57 -12.90 -10.64
CA LYS A 693 51.70 -12.53 -9.79
C LYS A 693 52.77 -13.62 -9.88
N PRO A 694 54.05 -13.30 -10.12
CA PRO A 694 55.10 -14.30 -10.16
C PRO A 694 55.22 -14.99 -8.81
N LEU A 695 55.54 -16.29 -8.81
CA LEU A 695 55.90 -17.05 -7.60
C LEU A 695 57.09 -16.36 -6.91
N SER A 696 56.85 -15.56 -5.88
CA SER A 696 57.92 -15.03 -5.03
C SER A 696 58.25 -16.06 -3.95
N SER A 697 59.50 -16.49 -3.87
CA SER A 697 60.00 -17.48 -2.90
C SER A 697 60.07 -16.99 -1.45
N THR A 698 59.41 -15.90 -1.10
CA THR A 698 59.41 -15.31 0.24
C THR A 698 57.97 -15.30 0.77
N PRO A 699 57.65 -16.06 1.83
CA PRO A 699 56.34 -15.99 2.45
C PRO A 699 56.20 -14.60 3.08
N THR A 700 55.16 -13.87 2.70
CA THR A 700 54.76 -12.63 3.40
C THR A 700 54.42 -12.99 4.84
N PRO A 701 54.94 -12.28 5.86
CA PRO A 701 54.60 -12.57 7.26
C PRO A 701 53.08 -12.47 7.46
N PRO A 702 52.49 -13.31 8.33
CA PRO A 702 51.08 -13.16 8.67
C PRO A 702 50.88 -11.76 9.26
N GLN A 703 50.03 -10.95 8.62
CA GLN A 703 49.55 -9.71 9.21
C GLN A 703 48.66 -10.11 10.39
N GLN A 704 49.13 -9.82 11.60
CA GLN A 704 48.39 -9.96 12.86
C GLN A 704 47.30 -8.91 12.97
#